data_AF-A0A4R1JRL0-F1
#
_entry.id   AF-A0A4R1JRL0-F1
#
_cell.length_a   1.000
_cell.length_b   1.000
_cell.length_c   1.000
_cell.angle_alpha   90.00
_cell.angle_beta   90.00
_cell.angle_gamma   90.00
#
_symmetry.space_group_name_H-M   'P 1'
#
loop_
_entity.id
_entity.type
_entity.pdbx_description
1 polymer ?
#
loop_
_entity_poly.entity_id
_entity_poly.type
_entity_poly.pdbx_seq_one_letter_code
_entity_poly.pdbx_strand_id
1 'polypeptide(L)'
;MKKNLLIAIAFLLSLQTWAQQVQINEASGWLESAFVKWQPVSNAQTYNVYYSGNGIVDRKIDDQLIRSYGTYFRADIPGLKSGTYTIKVKPVISGSEGTGSVTSNLTVLAQDRNGFAFDGGRVPGGYKADGTPKDGAVILYITQNTKNTISMNITGASANPCVGLQNILYAIKKGKDTRPFIIRLIGNITDMTVMEGGDVVIENANNASSYLTIEGIGTDAVANGWGVRLKAASNIEVSNLGFMNCNSTAGDNVGMQQDNDHIWVHNCDLFYGNAGSDADQIKGDGALDNKSSTYITLSYNHFWDNGKASLLGLSEGTTTGLYITYHHNWFDHSDSRHPRVRYYSAHIYNNYYDGVAKYGAGSTLGSSLFVEGNYYRNSKHPMLTSLQGSDIWDEANQVNNAGTMGTFSGEAGGSIKAFNNTFDADIATNNMRFVAYGDANPLYNISGKISSTTDFDAYVASSRGETVSSSIKSKSGANTYNNFDTDAALYVKNLTIDQPVAAKTKVTQYAGRVSGGDLKWVFNNSVDDNSSLVISALKSTLTNYTGSLVAVQGEGNPPTSAQTLTSTANNNQTVTNGTAIGTIVFTWGGDATDATVTGLPASGISFVKNTTAKTITITGTPTATVSYSIATTGTGTPATGSGTITVTAAGSQTLTSTANNNQTVTSGTAIGTIVFTWGGNATDATVTGLPALGISFVKNTTAKTITITGTPTANVSYSIATTGTGTPATGSGTITVTTSNPSTNEIHNFTTSGKTSSFYTITGSMNSTAGSVTYAGLTLTARLKIESSTSITYTTTSSSTLTLVFDSNFTGTIKVNNVSYTASAGIVTATIAAGTNTITKGSVANLFYISTEYSGSTLRMAKTTEKEETVESSKVLLYPNPTRDTLYLSDSNQQVEKVVLYNISGTVVKTVQKGIQSIDTNGLIPGTYLAKIYTANGAINQTILKK
;
A
#
# COMPACT_ATOMS: atom_id res chain seq x y z
N MET A 1 8.51 -73.03 25.28
CA MET A 1 9.50 -72.15 24.62
C MET A 1 9.29 -71.90 23.11
N LYS A 2 8.14 -72.25 22.49
CA LYS A 2 7.91 -71.96 21.04
C LYS A 2 6.65 -71.14 20.72
N LYS A 3 5.85 -70.73 21.71
CA LYS A 3 4.65 -69.89 21.49
C LYS A 3 4.84 -68.39 21.77
N ASN A 4 5.91 -68.00 22.49
CA ASN A 4 6.15 -66.60 22.85
C ASN A 4 7.08 -65.85 21.87
N LEU A 5 7.63 -66.55 20.87
CA LEU A 5 8.51 -65.94 19.86
C LEU A 5 7.75 -65.49 18.60
N LEU A 6 6.55 -66.04 18.33
CA LEU A 6 5.73 -65.62 17.19
C LEU A 6 4.94 -64.32 17.44
N ILE A 7 4.64 -63.99 18.70
CA ILE A 7 3.92 -62.75 19.04
C ILE A 7 4.88 -61.55 19.12
N ALA A 8 6.16 -61.79 19.41
CA ALA A 8 7.20 -60.75 19.41
C ALA A 8 7.67 -60.34 18.00
N ILE A 9 7.52 -61.21 16.99
CA ILE A 9 7.87 -60.90 15.60
C ILE A 9 6.71 -60.22 14.85
N ALA A 10 5.46 -60.43 15.28
CA ALA A 10 4.29 -59.77 14.70
C ALA A 10 4.10 -58.30 15.15
N PHE A 11 4.80 -57.86 16.21
CA PHE A 11 4.77 -56.47 16.69
C PHE A 11 5.91 -55.58 16.12
N LEU A 12 6.73 -56.11 15.20
CA LEU A 12 7.89 -55.40 14.62
C LEU A 12 7.68 -54.88 13.19
N LEU A 13 6.47 -54.95 12.64
CA LEU A 13 6.17 -54.49 11.27
C LEU A 13 4.85 -53.71 11.20
N SER A 14 4.81 -52.58 11.90
CA SER A 14 3.94 -51.47 11.51
C SER A 14 4.63 -50.15 11.79
N LEU A 15 5.77 -49.92 11.14
CA LEU A 15 6.17 -48.57 10.80
C LEU A 15 5.10 -48.05 9.85
N GLN A 16 4.05 -47.43 10.38
CA GLN A 16 3.24 -46.52 9.60
C GLN A 16 4.16 -45.39 9.18
N THR A 17 4.75 -45.52 7.99
CA THR A 17 5.36 -44.40 7.30
C THR A 17 4.23 -43.44 6.99
N TRP A 18 4.07 -42.41 7.84
CA TRP A 18 3.25 -41.27 7.47
C TRP A 18 3.87 -40.72 6.18
N ALA A 19 3.18 -40.85 5.05
CA ALA A 19 3.61 -40.24 3.81
C ALA A 19 3.75 -38.74 4.09
N GLN A 20 4.97 -38.22 4.01
CA GLN A 20 5.26 -36.83 4.32
C GLN A 20 4.60 -35.97 3.25
N GLN A 21 3.47 -35.35 3.59
CA GLN A 21 2.68 -34.53 2.68
C GLN A 21 3.47 -33.27 2.31
N VAL A 22 3.38 -32.85 1.04
CA VAL A 22 4.00 -31.59 0.57
C VAL A 22 3.43 -30.42 1.36
N GLN A 23 4.30 -29.66 2.04
CA GLN A 23 3.89 -28.44 2.74
C GLN A 23 4.06 -27.24 1.82
N ILE A 24 2.94 -26.67 1.36
CA ILE A 24 2.93 -25.44 0.56
C ILE A 24 3.12 -24.25 1.51
N ASN A 25 4.13 -23.45 1.26
CA ASN A 25 4.47 -22.26 2.05
C ASN A 25 3.77 -21.00 1.52
N GLU A 26 3.68 -20.90 0.19
CA GLU A 26 3.22 -19.70 -0.49
C GLU A 26 2.67 -20.09 -1.87
N ALA A 27 1.59 -19.46 -2.30
CA ALA A 27 1.10 -19.55 -3.67
C ALA A 27 0.28 -18.31 -4.01
N SER A 28 0.41 -17.82 -5.24
CA SER A 28 -0.39 -16.70 -5.74
C SER A 28 -0.54 -16.78 -7.26
N GLY A 29 -1.62 -16.21 -7.77
CA GLY A 29 -1.70 -15.81 -9.17
C GLY A 29 -1.12 -14.41 -9.37
N TRP A 30 -0.82 -14.08 -10.62
CA TRP A 30 -0.26 -12.81 -11.07
C TRP A 30 -0.80 -12.46 -12.47
N LEU A 31 -0.13 -11.57 -13.20
CA LEU A 31 -0.38 -11.30 -14.61
C LEU A 31 0.06 -12.52 -15.43
N GLU A 32 -0.91 -13.21 -16.03
CA GLU A 32 -0.79 -14.35 -16.95
C GLU A 32 0.09 -15.50 -16.44
N SER A 33 0.24 -15.57 -15.12
CA SER A 33 1.09 -16.54 -14.45
C SER A 33 0.57 -16.84 -13.06
N ALA A 34 0.99 -17.99 -12.52
CA ALA A 34 0.79 -18.34 -11.12
C ALA A 34 2.03 -19.07 -10.60
N PHE A 35 2.29 -18.98 -9.29
CA PHE A 35 3.41 -19.67 -8.67
C PHE A 35 3.00 -20.40 -7.40
N VAL A 36 3.81 -21.39 -7.02
CA VAL A 36 3.73 -22.11 -5.75
C VAL A 36 5.13 -22.35 -5.20
N LYS A 37 5.29 -22.21 -3.88
CA LYS A 37 6.50 -22.57 -3.13
C LYS A 37 6.17 -23.62 -2.07
N TRP A 38 7.06 -24.59 -1.88
CA TRP A 38 6.87 -25.67 -0.91
C TRP A 38 8.18 -26.12 -0.25
N GLN A 39 8.07 -26.72 0.92
CA GLN A 39 9.20 -27.33 1.60
C GLN A 39 9.65 -28.63 0.90
N PRO A 40 10.97 -28.90 0.85
CA PRO A 40 11.46 -30.19 0.37
C PRO A 40 10.89 -31.35 1.19
N VAL A 41 10.40 -32.37 0.52
CA VAL A 41 9.96 -33.65 1.11
C VAL A 41 11.16 -34.59 1.22
N SER A 42 11.33 -35.24 2.36
CA SER A 42 12.43 -36.17 2.58
C SER A 42 12.40 -37.31 1.55
N ASN A 43 13.55 -37.64 0.99
CA ASN A 43 13.75 -38.68 -0.04
C ASN A 43 13.09 -38.41 -1.41
N ALA A 44 12.42 -37.27 -1.61
CA ALA A 44 11.92 -36.90 -2.93
C ALA A 44 13.09 -36.61 -3.87
N GLN A 45 13.13 -37.29 -5.02
CA GLN A 45 14.14 -37.03 -6.06
C GLN A 45 13.73 -35.89 -6.98
N THR A 46 12.44 -35.83 -7.31
CA THR A 46 11.83 -34.80 -8.17
C THR A 46 10.43 -34.48 -7.69
N TYR A 47 9.77 -33.51 -8.33
CA TYR A 47 8.36 -33.21 -8.12
C TYR A 47 7.61 -33.19 -9.46
N ASN A 48 6.36 -33.60 -9.42
CA ASN A 48 5.43 -33.32 -10.50
C ASN A 48 4.47 -32.22 -10.05
N VAL A 49 4.35 -31.18 -10.87
CA VAL A 49 3.47 -30.03 -10.61
C VAL A 49 2.43 -29.96 -11.71
N TYR A 50 1.17 -29.77 -11.29
CA TYR A 50 0.01 -29.75 -12.15
C TYR A 50 -0.82 -28.49 -11.88
N TYR A 51 -1.50 -27.97 -12.88
CA TYR A 51 -2.51 -26.93 -12.68
C TYR A 51 -3.88 -27.35 -13.21
N SER A 52 -4.93 -26.83 -12.56
CA SER A 52 -6.32 -26.93 -12.99
C SER A 52 -6.98 -25.56 -12.96
N GLY A 53 -7.89 -25.28 -13.89
CA GLY A 53 -8.56 -23.98 -14.05
C GLY A 53 -8.90 -23.69 -15.51
N ASN A 54 -9.89 -22.84 -15.78
CA ASN A 54 -10.32 -22.50 -17.14
C ASN A 54 -10.60 -23.73 -18.05
N GLY A 55 -11.24 -24.77 -17.50
CA GLY A 55 -11.56 -26.01 -18.21
C GLY A 55 -10.40 -27.00 -18.35
N ILE A 56 -9.19 -26.64 -17.89
CA ILE A 56 -8.03 -27.52 -17.85
C ILE A 56 -8.04 -28.28 -16.51
N VAL A 57 -7.77 -29.58 -16.55
CA VAL A 57 -7.69 -30.45 -15.38
C VAL A 57 -6.31 -31.11 -15.35
N ASP A 58 -5.62 -30.97 -14.22
CA ASP A 58 -4.33 -31.57 -13.90
C ASP A 58 -3.35 -31.57 -15.08
N ARG A 59 -3.16 -30.42 -15.72
CA ARG A 59 -2.12 -30.28 -16.73
C ARG A 59 -0.76 -30.21 -16.05
N LYS A 60 0.09 -31.21 -16.32
CA LYS A 60 1.49 -31.21 -15.86
C LYS A 60 2.25 -30.07 -16.52
N ILE A 61 3.11 -29.39 -15.75
CA ILE A 61 4.04 -28.38 -16.26
C ILE A 61 5.38 -29.00 -16.65
N ASP A 62 6.17 -28.26 -17.43
CA ASP A 62 7.52 -28.67 -17.79
C ASP A 62 8.45 -28.69 -16.57
N ASP A 63 9.36 -29.66 -16.54
CA ASP A 63 10.27 -29.86 -15.40
C ASP A 63 11.13 -28.63 -15.11
N GLN A 64 11.57 -27.89 -16.14
CA GLN A 64 12.40 -26.70 -15.99
C GLN A 64 11.70 -25.56 -15.25
N LEU A 65 10.37 -25.60 -15.18
CA LEU A 65 9.61 -24.64 -14.39
C LEU A 65 9.65 -24.94 -12.88
N ILE A 66 10.23 -26.07 -12.46
CA ILE A 66 10.42 -26.48 -11.06
C ILE A 66 11.88 -26.23 -10.65
N ARG A 67 12.06 -25.40 -9.63
CA ARG A 67 13.36 -24.89 -9.18
C ARG A 67 13.57 -25.14 -7.70
N SER A 68 14.80 -25.49 -7.32
CA SER A 68 15.23 -25.60 -5.92
C SER A 68 16.05 -24.39 -5.51
N TYR A 69 15.74 -23.87 -4.33
CA TYR A 69 16.47 -22.79 -3.65
C TYR A 69 17.12 -23.30 -2.36
N GLY A 70 17.36 -24.62 -2.28
CA GLY A 70 17.94 -25.31 -1.14
C GLY A 70 16.92 -25.55 -0.02
N THR A 71 16.38 -24.48 0.57
CA THR A 71 15.42 -24.57 1.71
C THR A 71 13.96 -24.68 1.27
N TYR A 72 13.67 -24.42 0.00
CA TYR A 72 12.34 -24.57 -0.58
C TYR A 72 12.46 -24.86 -2.08
N PHE A 73 11.37 -25.37 -2.65
CA PHE A 73 11.16 -25.45 -4.09
C PHE A 73 10.14 -24.42 -4.53
N ARG A 74 10.22 -24.00 -5.78
CA ARG A 74 9.27 -23.09 -6.43
C ARG A 74 8.93 -23.60 -7.83
N ALA A 75 7.68 -23.42 -8.22
CA ALA A 75 7.24 -23.54 -9.59
C ALA A 75 6.48 -22.29 -10.03
N ASP A 76 6.70 -21.86 -11.28
CA ASP A 76 5.98 -20.75 -11.90
C ASP A 76 5.38 -21.25 -13.21
N ILE A 77 4.13 -20.88 -13.48
CA ILE A 77 3.32 -21.36 -14.59
C ILE A 77 2.94 -20.13 -15.43
N PRO A 78 3.80 -19.66 -16.34
CA PRO A 78 3.49 -18.58 -17.27
C PRO A 78 2.56 -19.05 -18.40
N GLY A 79 1.95 -18.08 -19.10
CA GLY A 79 1.09 -18.35 -20.25
C GLY A 79 -0.33 -18.80 -19.86
N LEU A 80 -0.81 -18.35 -18.71
CA LEU A 80 -2.16 -18.65 -18.23
C LEU A 80 -3.12 -17.54 -18.64
N LYS A 81 -4.28 -17.95 -19.16
CA LYS A 81 -5.40 -17.04 -19.34
C LYS A 81 -5.88 -16.49 -18.01
N SER A 82 -6.39 -15.26 -17.98
CA SER A 82 -7.03 -14.72 -16.79
C SER A 82 -8.16 -15.63 -16.29
N GLY A 83 -8.27 -15.80 -14.97
CA GLY A 83 -9.22 -16.72 -14.36
C GLY A 83 -8.76 -17.25 -13.00
N THR A 84 -9.39 -18.33 -12.57
CA THR A 84 -9.12 -18.96 -11.27
C THR A 84 -8.50 -20.33 -11.46
N TYR A 85 -7.42 -20.59 -10.74
CA TYR A 85 -6.61 -21.81 -10.87
C TYR A 85 -6.28 -22.42 -9.52
N THR A 86 -5.96 -23.72 -9.51
CA THR A 86 -5.33 -24.41 -8.38
C THR A 86 -4.07 -25.12 -8.89
N ILE A 87 -3.01 -25.15 -8.08
CA ILE A 87 -1.77 -25.86 -8.37
C ILE A 87 -1.63 -27.06 -7.44
N LYS A 88 -1.33 -28.23 -7.99
CA LYS A 88 -1.11 -29.48 -7.27
C LYS A 88 0.36 -29.88 -7.37
N VAL A 89 1.00 -30.12 -6.24
CA VAL A 89 2.41 -30.52 -6.16
C VAL A 89 2.49 -31.93 -5.58
N LYS A 90 3.18 -32.84 -6.26
CA LYS A 90 3.41 -34.21 -5.81
C LYS A 90 4.92 -34.51 -5.74
N PRO A 91 5.43 -35.09 -4.64
CA PRO A 91 6.80 -35.56 -4.58
C PRO A 91 6.93 -36.86 -5.37
N VAL A 92 8.07 -37.09 -6.02
CA VAL A 92 8.40 -38.35 -6.66
C VAL A 92 9.48 -39.02 -5.82
N ILE A 93 9.16 -40.21 -5.28
CA ILE A 93 10.04 -41.00 -4.42
C ILE A 93 10.20 -42.38 -5.05
N SER A 94 11.44 -42.74 -5.36
CA SER A 94 11.83 -43.99 -6.03
C SER A 94 11.07 -44.18 -7.35
N GLY A 95 10.91 -43.09 -8.11
CA GLY A 95 10.21 -43.08 -9.39
C GLY A 95 8.68 -43.11 -9.31
N SER A 96 8.09 -43.15 -8.11
CA SER A 96 6.63 -43.16 -7.93
C SER A 96 6.13 -41.85 -7.35
N GLU A 97 5.00 -41.35 -7.87
CA GLU A 97 4.34 -40.18 -7.29
C GLU A 97 3.77 -40.50 -5.90
N GLY A 98 4.16 -39.70 -4.91
CA GLY A 98 3.58 -39.73 -3.58
C GLY A 98 2.30 -38.92 -3.45
N THR A 99 1.82 -38.79 -2.20
CA THR A 99 0.68 -37.92 -1.88
C THR A 99 1.06 -36.46 -2.05
N GLY A 100 0.28 -35.73 -2.85
CA GLY A 100 0.50 -34.32 -3.10
C GLY A 100 -0.34 -33.39 -2.24
N SER A 101 -0.13 -32.10 -2.44
CA SER A 101 -0.95 -31.01 -1.88
C SER A 101 -1.44 -30.10 -2.98
N VAL A 102 -2.61 -29.49 -2.77
CA VAL A 102 -3.24 -28.55 -3.71
C VAL A 102 -3.31 -27.19 -3.04
N THR A 103 -3.01 -26.13 -3.79
CA THR A 103 -3.20 -24.75 -3.33
C THR A 103 -4.69 -24.44 -3.13
N SER A 104 -4.96 -23.35 -2.44
CA SER A 104 -6.25 -22.65 -2.57
C SER A 104 -6.42 -22.08 -3.99
N ASN A 105 -7.60 -21.52 -4.27
CA ASN A 105 -7.88 -20.84 -5.54
C ASN A 105 -6.98 -19.61 -5.70
N LEU A 106 -6.24 -19.58 -6.81
CA LEU A 106 -5.33 -18.52 -7.22
C LEU A 106 -5.98 -17.70 -8.33
N THR A 107 -5.96 -16.37 -8.22
CA THR A 107 -6.52 -15.48 -9.24
C THR A 107 -5.42 -15.01 -10.18
N VAL A 108 -5.54 -15.36 -11.46
CA VAL A 108 -4.67 -14.92 -12.55
C VAL A 108 -5.35 -13.77 -13.29
N LEU A 109 -4.61 -12.70 -13.56
CA LEU A 109 -5.07 -11.50 -14.25
C LEU A 109 -4.48 -11.46 -15.68
N ALA A 110 -5.11 -10.71 -16.57
CA ALA A 110 -4.59 -10.51 -17.93
C ALA A 110 -3.51 -9.41 -17.93
N GLN A 111 -2.56 -9.52 -18.87
CA GLN A 111 -1.69 -8.40 -19.19
C GLN A 111 -2.46 -7.29 -19.93
N ASP A 112 -2.02 -6.05 -19.74
CA ASP A 112 -2.59 -4.88 -20.41
C ASP A 112 -1.99 -4.73 -21.82
N ARG A 113 -2.73 -5.18 -22.83
CA ARG A 113 -2.33 -5.14 -24.25
C ARG A 113 -2.82 -3.87 -24.96
N ASN A 114 -2.70 -2.71 -24.33
CA ASN A 114 -2.97 -1.42 -24.95
C ASN A 114 -1.67 -0.76 -25.44
N GLY A 115 -1.72 -0.06 -26.58
CA GLY A 115 -0.53 0.59 -27.12
C GLY A 115 -0.34 0.36 -28.62
N PHE A 116 0.58 1.12 -29.22
CA PHE A 116 0.88 1.02 -30.65
C PHE A 116 1.53 -0.31 -31.08
N ALA A 117 2.06 -1.12 -30.15
CA ALA A 117 2.55 -2.45 -30.48
C ALA A 117 1.45 -3.42 -30.94
N PHE A 118 0.20 -3.08 -30.65
CA PHE A 118 -0.99 -3.88 -30.97
C PHE A 118 -1.80 -3.29 -32.12
N ASP A 119 -1.26 -2.28 -32.81
CA ASP A 119 -1.90 -1.67 -33.97
C ASP A 119 -2.21 -2.72 -35.05
N GLY A 120 -3.30 -2.51 -35.79
CA GLY A 120 -3.77 -3.47 -36.79
C GLY A 120 -4.19 -4.84 -36.24
N GLY A 121 -4.40 -4.98 -34.93
CA GLY A 121 -4.75 -6.25 -34.28
C GLY A 121 -3.57 -7.22 -34.10
N ARG A 122 -2.34 -6.71 -34.22
CA ARG A 122 -1.12 -7.49 -33.97
C ARG A 122 -1.00 -7.83 -32.49
N VAL A 123 -0.43 -8.99 -32.19
CA VAL A 123 -0.07 -9.41 -30.84
C VAL A 123 1.38 -9.89 -30.89
N PRO A 124 2.34 -9.02 -30.53
CA PRO A 124 3.75 -9.34 -30.50
C PRO A 124 4.04 -10.57 -29.62
N GLY A 125 5.15 -11.26 -29.92
CA GLY A 125 5.59 -12.41 -29.14
C GLY A 125 4.87 -13.72 -29.46
N GLY A 126 5.27 -14.79 -28.78
CA GLY A 126 4.76 -16.15 -28.92
C GLY A 126 3.42 -16.41 -28.22
N TYR A 127 2.76 -15.39 -27.66
CA TYR A 127 1.49 -15.51 -26.94
C TYR A 127 0.28 -15.00 -27.72
N LYS A 128 -0.91 -15.50 -27.38
CA LYS A 128 -2.21 -15.04 -27.89
C LYS A 128 -2.66 -13.80 -27.10
N ALA A 129 -3.69 -13.11 -27.59
CA ALA A 129 -4.28 -11.95 -26.91
C ALA A 129 -4.83 -12.28 -25.51
N ASP A 130 -5.11 -13.56 -25.23
CA ASP A 130 -5.60 -14.02 -23.93
C ASP A 130 -4.50 -14.55 -23.00
N GLY A 131 -3.23 -14.37 -23.38
CA GLY A 131 -2.06 -14.78 -22.58
C GLY A 131 -1.63 -16.24 -22.77
N THR A 132 -2.38 -17.07 -23.49
CA THR A 132 -1.96 -18.46 -23.73
C THR A 132 -0.94 -18.56 -24.88
N PRO A 133 -0.03 -19.54 -24.89
CA PRO A 133 0.90 -19.72 -26.02
C PRO A 133 0.18 -19.87 -27.36
N LYS A 134 0.74 -19.30 -28.43
CA LYS A 134 0.25 -19.49 -29.80
C LYS A 134 0.32 -20.97 -30.21
N ASP A 135 -0.52 -21.36 -31.15
CA ASP A 135 -0.53 -22.75 -31.63
C ASP A 135 0.79 -23.08 -32.32
N GLY A 136 1.36 -24.25 -31.99
CA GLY A 136 2.68 -24.64 -32.48
C GLY A 136 3.85 -23.84 -31.90
N ALA A 137 3.63 -23.06 -30.84
CA ALA A 137 4.71 -22.35 -30.16
C ALA A 137 5.78 -23.31 -29.66
N VAL A 138 7.02 -22.93 -29.88
CA VAL A 138 8.23 -23.65 -29.49
C VAL A 138 8.80 -22.97 -28.25
N ILE A 139 8.89 -23.70 -27.15
CA ILE A 139 9.36 -23.17 -25.87
C ILE A 139 10.79 -23.68 -25.61
N LEU A 140 11.71 -22.78 -25.34
CA LEU A 140 13.10 -23.06 -24.97
C LEU A 140 13.36 -22.58 -23.56
N TYR A 141 14.04 -23.40 -22.75
CA TYR A 141 14.47 -23.05 -21.40
C TYR A 141 15.97 -22.77 -21.39
N ILE A 142 16.34 -21.56 -20.98
CA ILE A 142 17.70 -21.08 -20.93
C ILE A 142 18.07 -20.84 -19.46
N THR A 143 19.09 -21.54 -19.00
CA THR A 143 19.67 -21.40 -17.67
C THR A 143 21.14 -21.06 -17.81
N GLN A 144 21.79 -20.72 -16.69
CA GLN A 144 23.22 -20.49 -16.68
C GLN A 144 24.02 -21.70 -17.21
N ASN A 145 23.51 -22.92 -16.99
CA ASN A 145 24.15 -24.16 -17.41
C ASN A 145 23.90 -24.50 -18.89
N THR A 146 22.75 -24.09 -19.42
CA THR A 146 22.29 -24.50 -20.77
C THR A 146 22.46 -23.43 -21.85
N LYS A 147 22.73 -22.17 -21.48
CA LYS A 147 22.84 -21.03 -22.43
C LYS A 147 23.77 -21.28 -23.63
N ASN A 148 24.82 -22.07 -23.45
CA ASN A 148 25.81 -22.39 -24.49
C ASN A 148 25.59 -23.75 -25.17
N THR A 149 24.70 -24.60 -24.63
CA THR A 149 24.55 -26.01 -25.06
C THR A 149 23.15 -26.36 -25.55
N ILE A 150 22.15 -25.50 -25.28
CA ILE A 150 20.80 -25.63 -25.84
C ILE A 150 20.88 -25.81 -27.36
N SER A 151 20.09 -26.70 -27.93
CA SER A 151 20.15 -26.96 -29.36
C SER A 151 18.80 -27.18 -30.01
N MET A 152 18.69 -26.79 -31.27
CA MET A 152 17.43 -26.80 -32.00
C MET A 152 17.64 -26.84 -33.51
N ASN A 153 16.76 -27.55 -34.22
CA ASN A 153 16.63 -27.41 -35.66
C ASN A 153 15.77 -26.18 -36.00
N ILE A 154 16.34 -25.27 -36.80
CA ILE A 154 15.66 -24.09 -37.35
C ILE A 154 15.51 -24.23 -38.87
N THR A 155 14.31 -23.95 -39.36
CA THR A 155 14.01 -23.97 -40.80
C THR A 155 14.81 -22.89 -41.52
N GLY A 156 15.58 -23.27 -42.53
CA GLY A 156 16.43 -22.35 -43.29
C GLY A 156 17.79 -22.03 -42.63
N ALA A 157 18.13 -22.66 -41.51
CA ALA A 157 19.47 -22.57 -40.93
C ALA A 157 20.54 -23.07 -41.90
N SER A 158 21.76 -22.53 -41.79
CA SER A 158 22.90 -22.98 -42.63
C SER A 158 23.40 -24.36 -42.20
N ALA A 159 23.25 -24.68 -40.91
CA ALA A 159 23.60 -25.95 -40.31
C ALA A 159 22.59 -26.24 -39.19
N ASN A 160 22.27 -27.52 -39.00
CA ASN A 160 21.38 -27.98 -37.94
C ASN A 160 22.00 -29.20 -37.23
N PRO A 161 21.80 -29.36 -35.91
CA PRO A 161 21.11 -28.41 -35.03
C PRO A 161 21.97 -27.15 -34.78
N CYS A 162 21.30 -26.02 -34.60
CA CYS A 162 21.94 -24.81 -34.07
C CYS A 162 22.21 -25.02 -32.57
N VAL A 163 23.39 -24.69 -32.07
CA VAL A 163 23.80 -24.92 -30.66
C VAL A 163 24.17 -23.59 -30.00
N GLY A 164 23.59 -23.31 -28.83
CA GLY A 164 23.71 -22.05 -28.09
C GLY A 164 22.62 -21.03 -28.48
N LEU A 165 22.19 -20.21 -27.51
CA LEU A 165 21.07 -19.27 -27.71
C LEU A 165 21.28 -18.34 -28.90
N GLN A 166 22.42 -17.63 -28.96
CA GLN A 166 22.65 -16.65 -30.02
C GLN A 166 22.74 -17.29 -31.42
N ASN A 167 23.28 -18.51 -31.53
CA ASN A 167 23.32 -19.22 -32.81
C ASN A 167 21.92 -19.62 -33.31
N ILE A 168 21.01 -19.98 -32.39
CA ILE A 168 19.60 -20.21 -32.70
C ILE A 168 18.96 -18.90 -33.20
N LEU A 169 19.22 -17.78 -32.54
CA LEU A 169 18.72 -16.46 -32.95
C LEU A 169 19.27 -16.02 -34.32
N TYR A 170 20.53 -16.30 -34.63
CA TYR A 170 21.09 -16.07 -35.97
C TYR A 170 20.43 -16.91 -37.07
N ALA A 171 19.92 -18.10 -36.73
CA ALA A 171 19.14 -18.88 -37.68
C ALA A 171 17.72 -18.32 -37.85
N ILE A 172 17.07 -17.90 -36.76
CA ILE A 172 15.74 -17.24 -36.78
C ILE A 172 15.79 -15.92 -37.56
N LYS A 173 16.87 -15.15 -37.44
CA LYS A 173 17.16 -13.92 -38.20
C LYS A 173 16.91 -14.02 -39.69
N LYS A 174 17.05 -15.21 -40.28
CA LYS A 174 16.80 -15.43 -41.72
C LYS A 174 15.33 -15.30 -42.11
N GLY A 175 14.41 -15.24 -41.14
CA GLY A 175 12.97 -15.06 -41.36
C GLY A 175 12.27 -16.23 -42.05
N LYS A 176 12.91 -17.40 -42.14
CA LYS A 176 12.39 -18.59 -42.84
C LYS A 176 11.62 -19.55 -41.93
N ASP A 177 11.81 -19.45 -40.63
CA ASP A 177 11.06 -20.22 -39.64
C ASP A 177 10.00 -19.33 -39.02
N THR A 178 8.73 -19.66 -39.26
CA THR A 178 7.57 -18.86 -38.82
C THR A 178 6.87 -19.46 -37.61
N ARG A 179 7.42 -20.53 -37.00
CA ARG A 179 6.91 -21.01 -35.72
C ARG A 179 7.01 -19.90 -34.68
N PRO A 180 6.04 -19.74 -33.78
CA PRO A 180 6.17 -18.82 -32.66
C PRO A 180 7.23 -19.35 -31.68
N PHE A 181 8.16 -18.50 -31.25
CA PHE A 181 9.21 -18.89 -30.28
C PHE A 181 8.96 -18.23 -28.92
N ILE A 182 9.13 -18.98 -27.84
CA ILE A 182 9.11 -18.47 -26.46
C ILE A 182 10.41 -18.93 -25.79
N ILE A 183 11.27 -17.99 -25.43
CA ILE A 183 12.58 -18.24 -24.84
C ILE A 183 12.52 -17.83 -23.38
N ARG A 184 12.56 -18.81 -22.47
CA ARG A 184 12.39 -18.66 -21.03
C ARG A 184 13.73 -18.66 -20.31
N LEU A 185 14.10 -17.56 -19.69
CA LEU A 185 15.31 -17.43 -18.88
C LEU A 185 15.01 -17.78 -17.43
N ILE A 186 15.87 -18.59 -16.83
CA ILE A 186 15.75 -19.05 -15.45
C ILE A 186 17.04 -18.75 -14.68
N GLY A 187 16.91 -17.95 -13.62
CA GLY A 187 18.01 -17.56 -12.74
C GLY A 187 18.94 -16.50 -13.34
N ASN A 188 20.16 -16.43 -12.80
CA ASN A 188 21.17 -15.45 -13.16
C ASN A 188 21.96 -15.89 -14.41
N ILE A 189 21.68 -15.27 -15.56
CA ILE A 189 22.32 -15.59 -16.84
C ILE A 189 23.43 -14.58 -17.10
N THR A 190 24.69 -15.02 -17.01
CA THR A 190 25.85 -14.18 -17.39
C THR A 190 26.16 -14.30 -18.89
N ASP A 191 27.19 -13.60 -19.35
CA ASP A 191 27.66 -13.64 -20.74
C ASP A 191 27.76 -15.05 -21.34
N MET A 192 27.40 -15.15 -22.62
CA MET A 192 27.40 -16.37 -23.42
C MET A 192 28.65 -16.44 -24.30
N THR A 193 28.98 -17.65 -24.78
CA THR A 193 30.15 -17.85 -25.66
C THR A 193 30.01 -17.12 -26.99
N VAL A 194 28.78 -16.97 -27.50
CA VAL A 194 28.49 -16.28 -28.76
C VAL A 194 27.53 -15.14 -28.46
N MET A 195 27.98 -13.91 -28.72
CA MET A 195 27.22 -12.66 -28.56
C MET A 195 27.67 -11.65 -29.61
N GLU A 196 26.81 -10.74 -30.04
CA GLU A 196 27.16 -9.66 -30.97
C GLU A 196 27.33 -8.36 -30.17
N GLY A 197 28.57 -7.89 -30.07
CA GLY A 197 28.89 -6.68 -29.29
C GLY A 197 28.64 -6.82 -27.78
N GLY A 198 28.49 -8.05 -27.27
CA GLY A 198 28.16 -8.30 -25.87
C GLY A 198 26.66 -8.35 -25.56
N ASP A 199 25.78 -8.24 -26.57
CA ASP A 199 24.32 -8.36 -26.40
C ASP A 199 23.77 -9.69 -26.95
N VAL A 200 22.58 -10.03 -26.46
CA VAL A 200 21.68 -10.94 -27.18
C VAL A 200 20.98 -10.15 -28.28
N VAL A 201 21.24 -10.54 -29.53
CA VAL A 201 20.67 -9.86 -30.71
C VAL A 201 19.54 -10.68 -31.29
N ILE A 202 18.37 -10.06 -31.42
CA ILE A 202 17.17 -10.64 -32.02
C ILE A 202 16.85 -9.88 -33.31
N GLU A 203 16.75 -10.63 -34.39
CA GLU A 203 16.31 -10.17 -35.70
C GLU A 203 15.39 -11.26 -36.27
N ASN A 204 14.46 -10.91 -37.17
CA ASN A 204 13.66 -11.91 -37.90
C ASN A 204 13.38 -11.51 -39.36
N ALA A 205 14.31 -10.73 -39.95
CA ALA A 205 14.20 -10.16 -41.29
C ALA A 205 12.92 -9.33 -41.50
N ASN A 206 12.47 -8.65 -40.43
CA ASN A 206 11.25 -7.87 -40.36
C ASN A 206 10.03 -8.66 -40.88
N ASN A 207 9.96 -9.96 -40.54
CA ASN A 207 8.91 -10.85 -41.01
C ASN A 207 7.70 -10.78 -40.07
N ALA A 208 6.62 -10.15 -40.53
CA ALA A 208 5.35 -10.03 -39.82
C ALA A 208 4.66 -11.37 -39.49
N SER A 209 5.11 -12.48 -40.06
CA SER A 209 4.63 -13.85 -39.76
C SER A 209 5.54 -14.61 -38.78
N SER A 210 6.65 -14.01 -38.34
CA SER A 210 7.53 -14.56 -37.31
C SER A 210 7.24 -13.87 -35.98
N TYR A 211 7.30 -14.63 -34.88
CA TYR A 211 6.94 -14.18 -33.53
C TYR A 211 7.96 -14.73 -32.55
N LEU A 212 8.46 -13.87 -31.65
CA LEU A 212 9.42 -14.29 -30.64
C LEU A 212 9.19 -13.54 -29.32
N THR A 213 9.05 -14.30 -28.24
CA THR A 213 9.12 -13.79 -26.87
C THR A 213 10.44 -14.21 -26.23
N ILE A 214 11.12 -13.29 -25.57
CA ILE A 214 12.16 -13.59 -24.59
C ILE A 214 11.67 -13.12 -23.22
N GLU A 215 11.47 -14.07 -22.31
CA GLU A 215 10.85 -13.82 -21.01
C GLU A 215 11.66 -14.40 -19.86
N GLY A 216 11.62 -13.77 -18.69
CA GLY A 216 12.14 -14.36 -17.47
C GLY A 216 11.11 -15.21 -16.74
N ILE A 217 11.57 -16.21 -15.99
CA ILE A 217 10.73 -17.05 -15.13
C ILE A 217 10.95 -16.71 -13.66
N GLY A 218 9.85 -16.48 -12.95
CA GLY A 218 9.86 -16.17 -11.54
C GLY A 218 10.34 -14.75 -11.24
N THR A 219 11.00 -14.60 -10.10
CA THR A 219 11.46 -13.29 -9.58
C THR A 219 12.94 -13.02 -9.81
N ASP A 220 13.69 -14.02 -10.26
CA ASP A 220 15.16 -14.08 -10.22
C ASP A 220 15.81 -14.36 -11.58
N ALA A 221 15.02 -14.31 -12.66
CA ALA A 221 15.55 -14.33 -14.03
C ALA A 221 16.25 -13.00 -14.35
N VAL A 222 17.55 -13.08 -14.64
CA VAL A 222 18.42 -11.91 -14.81
C VAL A 222 19.30 -12.06 -16.04
N ALA A 223 19.36 -11.00 -16.85
CA ALA A 223 20.41 -10.73 -17.82
C ALA A 223 21.52 -9.91 -17.13
N ASN A 224 22.65 -10.55 -16.83
CA ASN A 224 23.73 -9.96 -16.04
C ASN A 224 25.00 -9.80 -16.88
N GLY A 225 25.39 -8.56 -17.15
CA GLY A 225 26.51 -8.25 -18.03
C GLY A 225 26.08 -7.83 -19.44
N TRP A 226 24.84 -8.13 -19.85
CA TRP A 226 24.41 -7.98 -21.25
C TRP A 226 22.97 -7.46 -21.37
N GLY A 227 22.64 -6.91 -22.54
CA GLY A 227 21.30 -6.42 -22.88
C GLY A 227 20.67 -7.15 -24.08
N VAL A 228 19.41 -6.80 -24.39
CA VAL A 228 18.69 -7.29 -25.58
C VAL A 228 18.71 -6.22 -26.66
N ARG A 229 19.23 -6.55 -27.83
CA ARG A 229 19.29 -5.65 -28.98
C ARG A 229 18.40 -6.15 -30.12
N LEU A 230 17.47 -5.31 -30.57
CA LEU A 230 16.52 -5.61 -31.65
C LEU A 230 16.89 -4.86 -32.92
N LYS A 231 16.99 -5.58 -34.04
CA LYS A 231 17.29 -5.01 -35.37
C LYS A 231 16.45 -5.73 -36.42
N ALA A 232 15.87 -5.01 -37.38
CA ALA A 232 15.09 -5.60 -38.48
C ALA A 232 14.11 -6.68 -37.94
N ALA A 233 13.36 -6.34 -36.89
CA ALA A 233 12.54 -7.28 -36.14
C ALA A 233 11.08 -6.85 -36.09
N SER A 234 10.18 -7.81 -36.25
CA SER A 234 8.73 -7.62 -36.12
C SER A 234 8.12 -8.60 -35.11
N ASN A 235 7.08 -8.20 -34.39
CA ASN A 235 6.36 -9.02 -33.39
C ASN A 235 7.25 -9.60 -32.27
N ILE A 236 8.07 -8.77 -31.63
CA ILE A 236 8.93 -9.20 -30.53
C ILE A 236 8.34 -8.79 -29.19
N GLU A 237 8.40 -9.69 -28.22
CA GLU A 237 8.06 -9.45 -26.82
C GLU A 237 9.29 -9.68 -25.94
N VAL A 238 9.56 -8.74 -25.04
CA VAL A 238 10.62 -8.85 -24.02
C VAL A 238 9.96 -8.62 -22.66
N SER A 239 9.98 -9.62 -21.77
CA SER A 239 9.22 -9.49 -20.53
C SER A 239 9.81 -10.17 -19.30
N ASN A 240 9.43 -9.70 -18.11
CA ASN A 240 9.77 -10.31 -16.82
C ASN A 240 11.28 -10.57 -16.61
N LEU A 241 12.15 -9.71 -17.12
CA LEU A 241 13.62 -9.82 -16.99
C LEU A 241 14.19 -8.72 -16.11
N GLY A 242 15.21 -9.07 -15.31
CA GLY A 242 16.04 -8.09 -14.61
C GLY A 242 17.32 -7.86 -15.40
N PHE A 243 17.59 -6.62 -15.81
CA PHE A 243 18.81 -6.25 -16.52
C PHE A 243 19.75 -5.52 -15.57
N MET A 244 20.97 -6.03 -15.42
CA MET A 244 21.97 -5.43 -14.54
C MET A 244 23.37 -5.53 -15.13
N ASN A 245 24.21 -4.54 -14.79
CA ASN A 245 25.62 -4.49 -15.16
C ASN A 245 25.87 -4.61 -16.67
N CYS A 246 24.91 -4.16 -17.51
CA CYS A 246 25.07 -4.20 -18.96
C CYS A 246 26.39 -3.52 -19.35
N ASN A 247 27.26 -4.27 -20.02
CA ASN A 247 28.60 -3.85 -20.40
C ASN A 247 28.85 -3.94 -21.92
N SER A 248 27.77 -4.16 -22.68
CA SER A 248 27.83 -4.32 -24.13
C SER A 248 28.25 -3.03 -24.81
N THR A 249 28.66 -3.15 -26.07
CA THR A 249 29.07 -1.99 -26.87
C THR A 249 27.91 -1.05 -27.19
N ALA A 250 26.68 -1.56 -27.22
CA ALA A 250 25.50 -0.72 -27.37
C ALA A 250 25.13 -0.03 -26.04
N GLY A 251 25.45 -0.64 -24.90
CA GLY A 251 25.25 -0.09 -23.56
C GLY A 251 23.80 -0.12 -23.06
N ASP A 252 22.84 -0.42 -23.94
CA ASP A 252 21.41 -0.45 -23.64
C ASP A 252 21.03 -1.70 -22.83
N ASN A 253 20.12 -1.60 -21.84
CA ASN A 253 19.52 -2.82 -21.26
C ASN A 253 18.64 -3.51 -22.31
N VAL A 254 17.78 -2.75 -22.97
CA VAL A 254 17.02 -3.19 -24.14
C VAL A 254 17.02 -2.07 -25.19
N GLY A 255 17.53 -2.35 -26.39
CA GLY A 255 17.68 -1.37 -27.46
C GLY A 255 17.01 -1.80 -28.76
N MET A 256 15.97 -1.07 -29.18
CA MET A 256 15.41 -1.15 -30.53
C MET A 256 16.25 -0.27 -31.45
N GLN A 257 17.25 -0.84 -32.10
CA GLN A 257 18.32 -0.05 -32.72
C GLN A 257 18.02 0.39 -34.15
N GLN A 258 17.32 -0.42 -34.95
CA GLN A 258 17.02 -0.09 -36.35
C GLN A 258 15.93 -0.98 -36.95
N ASP A 259 14.99 -0.37 -37.66
CA ASP A 259 14.00 -1.00 -38.53
C ASP A 259 13.14 -2.08 -37.83
N ASN A 260 12.66 -1.76 -36.62
CA ASN A 260 11.76 -2.66 -35.88
C ASN A 260 10.31 -2.16 -35.93
N ASP A 261 9.34 -3.09 -35.90
CA ASP A 261 7.93 -2.81 -35.72
C ASP A 261 7.18 -3.80 -34.82
N HIS A 262 6.09 -3.33 -34.18
CA HIS A 262 5.24 -4.15 -33.30
C HIS A 262 6.06 -4.86 -32.21
N ILE A 263 6.70 -4.07 -31.35
CA ILE A 263 7.53 -4.54 -30.25
C ILE A 263 6.89 -4.18 -28.91
N TRP A 264 6.84 -5.15 -28.00
CA TRP A 264 6.34 -4.95 -26.65
C TRP A 264 7.40 -5.30 -25.60
N VAL A 265 7.81 -4.33 -24.79
CA VAL A 265 8.73 -4.54 -23.66
C VAL A 265 8.00 -4.23 -22.37
N HIS A 266 7.84 -5.23 -21.50
CA HIS A 266 7.04 -5.05 -20.30
C HIS A 266 7.43 -5.88 -19.08
N ASN A 267 7.09 -5.39 -17.88
CA ASN A 267 7.40 -6.06 -16.62
C ASN A 267 8.90 -6.36 -16.43
N CYS A 268 9.80 -5.52 -16.98
CA CYS A 268 11.24 -5.67 -16.78
C CYS A 268 11.74 -4.76 -15.66
N ASP A 269 12.70 -5.25 -14.86
CA ASP A 269 13.51 -4.41 -13.96
C ASP A 269 14.76 -3.95 -14.70
N LEU A 270 14.96 -2.65 -14.80
CA LEU A 270 16.08 -2.02 -15.48
C LEU A 270 16.98 -1.37 -14.42
N PHE A 271 18.08 -2.03 -14.07
CA PHE A 271 19.07 -1.51 -13.12
C PHE A 271 20.23 -0.82 -13.86
N TYR A 272 21.23 -0.36 -13.10
CA TYR A 272 22.42 0.26 -13.67
C TYR A 272 23.12 -0.60 -14.73
N GLY A 273 23.56 0.06 -15.80
CA GLY A 273 24.62 -0.43 -16.67
C GLY A 273 26.01 -0.25 -16.04
N ASN A 274 27.04 -0.62 -16.79
CA ASN A 274 28.40 -0.18 -16.49
C ASN A 274 28.62 1.24 -16.98
N ALA A 275 29.49 1.98 -16.28
CA ALA A 275 29.77 3.36 -16.64
C ALA A 275 30.34 3.44 -18.06
N GLY A 276 29.76 4.32 -18.87
CA GLY A 276 30.27 4.66 -20.20
C GLY A 276 31.42 5.67 -20.16
N SER A 277 31.82 6.18 -21.32
CA SER A 277 32.90 7.18 -21.43
C SER A 277 32.43 8.59 -21.11
N ASP A 278 31.15 8.90 -21.33
CA ASP A 278 30.61 10.23 -21.12
C ASP A 278 30.24 10.45 -19.65
N ALA A 279 30.39 11.69 -19.16
CA ALA A 279 30.13 12.01 -17.76
C ALA A 279 28.68 11.70 -17.31
N ASP A 280 27.73 11.79 -18.24
CA ASP A 280 26.32 11.48 -18.00
C ASP A 280 25.99 9.97 -18.14
N GLN A 281 26.99 9.12 -18.41
CA GLN A 281 26.87 7.65 -18.51
C GLN A 281 27.36 6.92 -17.24
N ILE A 282 27.53 7.62 -16.12
CA ILE A 282 28.06 7.03 -14.88
C ILE A 282 27.16 5.89 -14.32
N LYS A 283 25.86 5.89 -14.66
CA LYS A 283 24.85 4.88 -14.30
C LYS A 283 24.56 3.89 -15.46
N GLY A 284 25.35 3.91 -16.54
CA GLY A 284 25.05 3.25 -17.82
C GLY A 284 24.70 4.25 -18.92
N ASP A 285 24.66 3.80 -20.19
CA ASP A 285 24.06 4.59 -21.27
C ASP A 285 22.53 4.52 -21.23
N GLY A 286 21.83 4.17 -22.32
CA GLY A 286 20.37 4.01 -22.31
C GLY A 286 19.92 2.80 -21.50
N ALA A 287 18.76 2.86 -20.85
CA ALA A 287 18.12 1.65 -20.33
C ALA A 287 17.23 1.02 -21.40
N LEU A 288 16.25 1.77 -21.91
CA LEU A 288 15.23 1.29 -22.85
C LEU A 288 15.15 2.23 -24.07
N ASP A 289 16.07 2.09 -25.00
CA ASP A 289 16.23 3.00 -26.14
C ASP A 289 15.50 2.52 -27.40
N ASN A 290 14.90 3.47 -28.14
CA ASN A 290 14.25 3.22 -29.42
C ASN A 290 14.77 4.17 -30.51
N LYS A 291 15.36 3.60 -31.56
CA LYS A 291 16.06 4.28 -32.64
C LYS A 291 15.52 3.72 -33.97
N SER A 292 15.05 4.60 -34.87
CA SER A 292 14.57 4.21 -36.22
C SER A 292 13.57 3.04 -36.23
N SER A 293 12.62 3.00 -35.30
CA SER A 293 11.69 1.88 -35.07
C SER A 293 10.32 2.42 -34.62
N THR A 294 9.20 1.80 -35.03
CA THR A 294 7.83 2.33 -34.81
C THR A 294 6.86 1.24 -34.35
N TYR A 295 5.63 1.58 -33.96
CA TYR A 295 4.65 0.66 -33.38
C TYR A 295 5.19 -0.08 -32.15
N ILE A 296 5.62 0.71 -31.16
CA ILE A 296 6.27 0.20 -29.96
C ILE A 296 5.42 0.49 -28.73
N THR A 297 5.41 -0.44 -27.77
CA THR A 297 4.79 -0.24 -26.45
C THR A 297 5.74 -0.68 -25.37
N LEU A 298 5.98 0.23 -24.43
CA LEU A 298 6.90 0.05 -23.30
C LEU A 298 6.08 0.24 -22.03
N SER A 299 5.79 -0.84 -21.32
CA SER A 299 4.78 -0.80 -20.26
C SER A 299 5.12 -1.58 -19.01
N TYR A 300 4.70 -1.12 -17.83
CA TYR A 300 4.97 -1.85 -16.58
C TYR A 300 6.45 -2.17 -16.35
N ASN A 301 7.39 -1.39 -16.90
CA ASN A 301 8.81 -1.56 -16.60
C ASN A 301 9.18 -0.73 -15.35
N HIS A 302 10.15 -1.21 -14.57
CA HIS A 302 10.67 -0.51 -13.40
C HIS A 302 12.11 -0.09 -13.67
N PHE A 303 12.31 1.22 -13.79
CA PHE A 303 13.61 1.86 -13.94
C PHE A 303 14.16 2.17 -12.56
N TRP A 304 15.20 1.45 -12.15
CA TRP A 304 15.82 1.56 -10.84
C TRP A 304 17.02 2.52 -10.92
N ASP A 305 16.78 3.78 -10.57
CA ASP A 305 17.80 4.82 -10.50
C ASP A 305 18.62 4.99 -11.80
N ASN A 306 18.07 4.69 -12.98
CA ASN A 306 18.81 4.83 -14.23
C ASN A 306 19.19 6.29 -14.52
N GLY A 307 20.38 6.52 -15.09
CA GLY A 307 20.81 7.86 -15.50
C GLY A 307 20.08 8.36 -16.76
N LYS A 308 20.01 7.52 -17.80
CA LYS A 308 19.33 7.80 -19.07
C LYS A 308 18.28 6.71 -19.31
N ALA A 309 17.03 6.96 -18.93
CA ALA A 309 16.01 5.92 -18.96
C ALA A 309 15.64 5.49 -20.39
N SER A 310 15.27 6.43 -21.27
CA SER A 310 14.80 6.08 -22.62
C SER A 310 15.01 7.22 -23.63
N LEU A 311 15.87 6.99 -24.61
CA LEU A 311 15.96 7.80 -25.81
C LEU A 311 15.00 7.31 -26.88
N LEU A 312 14.28 8.24 -27.50
CA LEU A 312 13.43 7.99 -28.65
C LEU A 312 13.85 8.85 -29.84
N GLY A 313 14.42 8.18 -30.82
CA GLY A 313 14.87 8.75 -32.09
C GLY A 313 16.25 9.39 -32.06
N LEU A 314 16.86 9.46 -33.25
CA LEU A 314 18.17 10.07 -33.49
C LEU A 314 18.07 11.05 -34.67
N SER A 315 17.84 10.52 -35.88
CA SER A 315 17.85 11.29 -37.13
C SER A 315 16.88 10.70 -38.15
N GLU A 316 15.60 10.60 -37.78
CA GLU A 316 14.56 10.00 -38.62
C GLU A 316 14.23 10.84 -39.86
N GLY A 317 14.39 12.17 -39.80
CA GLY A 317 14.13 13.07 -40.93
C GLY A 317 12.65 13.15 -41.36
N THR A 318 11.74 12.55 -40.60
CA THR A 318 10.28 12.55 -40.82
C THR A 318 9.55 12.50 -39.48
N THR A 319 8.34 13.03 -39.40
CA THR A 319 7.46 12.95 -38.21
C THR A 319 6.20 12.10 -38.45
N THR A 320 6.07 11.51 -39.63
CA THR A 320 4.90 10.73 -40.05
C THR A 320 5.13 9.23 -39.81
N GLY A 321 4.14 8.53 -39.25
CA GLY A 321 4.18 7.07 -39.08
C GLY A 321 5.10 6.58 -37.96
N LEU A 322 5.51 7.50 -37.07
CA LEU A 322 6.42 7.25 -35.96
C LEU A 322 5.65 7.25 -34.65
N TYR A 323 5.19 6.07 -34.21
CA TYR A 323 4.27 5.91 -33.09
C TYR A 323 4.85 5.06 -31.96
N ILE A 324 4.76 5.54 -30.73
CA ILE A 324 5.19 4.80 -29.53
C ILE A 324 4.26 5.03 -28.34
N THR A 325 4.21 4.07 -27.44
CA THR A 325 3.45 4.15 -26.19
C THR A 325 4.35 3.87 -24.98
N TYR A 326 4.23 4.69 -23.94
CA TYR A 326 4.77 4.42 -22.60
C TYR A 326 3.61 4.40 -21.61
N HIS A 327 3.39 3.29 -20.91
CA HIS A 327 2.38 3.28 -19.85
C HIS A 327 2.68 2.43 -18.64
N HIS A 328 2.20 2.90 -17.49
CA HIS A 328 2.34 2.17 -16.22
C HIS A 328 3.79 1.81 -15.87
N ASN A 329 4.78 2.53 -16.42
CA ASN A 329 6.18 2.36 -16.01
C ASN A 329 6.42 3.06 -14.68
N TRP A 330 7.34 2.51 -13.88
CA TRP A 330 7.85 3.12 -12.67
C TRP A 330 9.25 3.70 -12.96
N PHE A 331 9.33 5.02 -12.97
CA PHE A 331 10.59 5.75 -13.02
C PHE A 331 11.00 6.07 -11.59
N ASP A 332 11.77 5.16 -10.97
CA ASP A 332 12.05 5.14 -9.54
C ASP A 332 13.45 5.70 -9.26
N HIS A 333 13.48 6.98 -8.87
CA HIS A 333 14.66 7.79 -8.62
C HIS A 333 15.60 7.94 -9.84
N SER A 334 15.14 7.59 -11.03
CA SER A 334 15.92 7.75 -12.27
C SER A 334 16.10 9.22 -12.65
N ASP A 335 17.22 9.56 -13.30
CA ASP A 335 17.59 10.97 -13.49
C ASP A 335 16.80 11.64 -14.60
N SER A 336 16.78 11.05 -15.80
CA SER A 336 16.41 11.75 -17.04
C SER A 336 15.90 10.86 -18.18
N ARG A 337 15.32 11.49 -19.21
CA ARG A 337 14.88 10.86 -20.47
C ARG A 337 13.72 9.89 -20.27
N HIS A 338 12.56 10.39 -19.81
CA HIS A 338 11.40 9.54 -19.49
C HIS A 338 10.14 9.81 -20.35
N PRO A 339 10.20 9.68 -21.69
CA PRO A 339 11.36 9.58 -22.58
C PRO A 339 11.93 10.94 -23.01
N ARG A 340 13.12 10.97 -23.65
CA ARG A 340 13.54 12.09 -24.52
C ARG A 340 13.20 11.75 -25.96
N VAL A 341 12.42 12.59 -26.63
CA VAL A 341 11.81 12.27 -27.93
C VAL A 341 12.20 13.26 -29.02
N ARG A 342 12.64 12.72 -30.15
CA ARG A 342 12.82 13.42 -31.42
C ARG A 342 11.81 12.89 -32.44
N TYR A 343 11.17 13.73 -33.25
CA TYR A 343 10.29 13.33 -34.35
C TYR A 343 8.99 12.53 -34.05
N TYR A 344 8.98 11.62 -33.08
CA TYR A 344 7.88 10.67 -32.84
C TYR A 344 6.62 11.35 -32.28
N SER A 345 5.49 10.69 -32.55
CA SER A 345 4.24 10.83 -31.81
C SER A 345 4.23 9.84 -30.65
N ALA A 346 4.35 10.34 -29.43
CA ALA A 346 4.48 9.51 -28.24
C ALA A 346 3.30 9.69 -27.29
N HIS A 347 2.60 8.59 -27.00
CA HIS A 347 1.56 8.55 -25.98
C HIS A 347 2.15 8.07 -24.66
N ILE A 348 2.17 8.93 -23.65
CA ILE A 348 2.84 8.70 -22.36
C ILE A 348 1.80 8.83 -21.26
N TYR A 349 1.27 7.70 -20.78
CA TYR A 349 0.13 7.71 -19.86
C TYR A 349 0.26 6.80 -18.65
N ASN A 350 -0.34 7.19 -17.53
CA ASN A 350 -0.43 6.39 -16.30
C ASN A 350 0.92 5.88 -15.75
N ASN A 351 2.03 6.54 -16.08
CA ASN A 351 3.33 6.23 -15.51
C ASN A 351 3.47 6.89 -14.11
N TYR A 352 4.33 6.30 -13.28
CA TYR A 352 4.69 6.85 -11.98
C TYR A 352 6.14 7.34 -12.01
N TYR A 353 6.31 8.64 -11.83
CA TYR A 353 7.60 9.31 -11.72
C TYR A 353 7.86 9.58 -10.25
N ASP A 354 8.86 8.94 -9.68
CA ASP A 354 9.08 8.85 -8.24
C ASP A 354 10.48 9.37 -7.91
N GLY A 355 10.63 10.63 -7.51
CA GLY A 355 11.94 11.20 -7.16
C GLY A 355 12.87 11.45 -8.36
N VAL A 356 12.32 11.87 -9.50
CA VAL A 356 13.11 12.12 -10.71
C VAL A 356 14.00 13.37 -10.56
N ALA A 357 15.32 13.15 -10.54
CA ALA A 357 16.31 14.16 -10.16
C ALA A 357 16.57 15.26 -11.21
N LYS A 358 16.38 14.98 -12.51
CA LYS A 358 16.59 15.97 -13.60
C LYS A 358 15.30 16.30 -14.33
N TYR A 359 14.77 15.40 -15.16
CA TYR A 359 13.53 15.66 -15.91
C TYR A 359 12.78 14.39 -16.32
N GLY A 360 11.46 14.51 -16.47
CA GLY A 360 10.56 13.47 -16.98
C GLY A 360 10.58 13.41 -18.52
N ALA A 361 9.47 13.76 -19.16
CA ALA A 361 9.35 13.71 -20.61
C ALA A 361 10.02 14.93 -21.28
N GLY A 362 10.84 14.70 -22.31
CA GLY A 362 11.53 15.76 -23.07
C GLY A 362 11.15 15.75 -24.54
N SER A 363 10.68 16.87 -25.09
CA SER A 363 10.27 16.99 -26.50
C SER A 363 11.22 17.85 -27.33
N THR A 364 11.81 17.24 -28.36
CA THR A 364 12.75 17.87 -29.29
C THR A 364 12.42 17.53 -30.75
N LEU A 365 13.06 18.22 -31.70
CA LEU A 365 13.03 17.99 -33.16
C LEU A 365 11.65 17.67 -33.74
N GLY A 366 10.65 18.51 -33.41
CA GLY A 366 9.30 18.40 -33.99
C GLY A 366 8.45 17.22 -33.51
N SER A 367 8.88 16.52 -32.45
CA SER A 367 8.07 15.47 -31.81
C SER A 367 6.73 16.00 -31.27
N SER A 368 5.75 15.11 -31.13
CA SER A 368 4.45 15.39 -30.51
C SER A 368 4.19 14.41 -29.37
N LEU A 369 4.13 14.91 -28.14
CA LEU A 369 3.93 14.07 -26.95
C LEU A 369 2.55 14.34 -26.36
N PHE A 370 1.76 13.28 -26.18
CA PHE A 370 0.56 13.33 -25.36
C PHE A 370 0.87 12.74 -23.99
N VAL A 371 0.93 13.59 -22.97
CA VAL A 371 1.31 13.21 -21.60
C VAL A 371 0.08 13.29 -20.72
N GLU A 372 -0.53 12.15 -20.37
CA GLU A 372 -1.78 12.14 -19.62
C GLU A 372 -1.90 11.13 -18.48
N GLY A 373 -2.63 11.48 -17.40
CA GLY A 373 -2.90 10.53 -16.31
C GLY A 373 -1.67 10.10 -15.49
N ASN A 374 -0.51 10.75 -15.66
CA ASN A 374 0.71 10.37 -14.96
C ASN A 374 0.75 10.97 -13.54
N TYR A 375 1.46 10.29 -12.64
CA TYR A 375 1.69 10.74 -11.27
C TYR A 375 3.16 11.09 -11.08
N TYR A 376 3.45 12.32 -10.66
CA TYR A 376 4.81 12.80 -10.40
C TYR A 376 4.98 13.09 -8.92
N ARG A 377 5.70 12.23 -8.19
CA ARG A 377 6.17 12.53 -6.84
C ARG A 377 7.55 13.17 -6.94
N ASN A 378 7.72 14.36 -6.38
CA ASN A 378 9.01 15.03 -6.24
C ASN A 378 9.90 14.96 -7.51
N SER A 379 9.32 15.23 -8.68
CA SER A 379 10.06 15.23 -9.96
C SER A 379 10.48 16.65 -10.32
N LYS A 380 11.78 16.92 -10.45
CA LYS A 380 12.31 18.30 -10.62
C LYS A 380 11.73 19.04 -11.84
N HIS A 381 11.71 18.39 -13.00
CA HIS A 381 11.05 18.92 -14.20
C HIS A 381 10.14 17.84 -14.80
N PRO A 382 8.83 17.81 -14.49
CA PRO A 382 7.92 16.75 -14.94
C PRO A 382 7.94 16.53 -16.46
N MET A 383 8.05 17.63 -17.21
CA MET A 383 8.22 17.62 -18.66
C MET A 383 8.90 18.89 -19.15
N LEU A 384 9.62 18.79 -20.27
CA LEU A 384 10.39 19.87 -20.88
C LEU A 384 10.18 19.90 -22.39
N THR A 385 10.04 21.10 -22.95
CA THR A 385 10.20 21.32 -24.40
C THR A 385 11.53 22.04 -24.64
N SER A 386 12.33 21.55 -25.58
CA SER A 386 13.69 22.07 -25.81
C SER A 386 13.73 23.56 -26.13
N LEU A 387 14.71 24.26 -25.54
CA LEU A 387 15.02 25.68 -25.71
C LEU A 387 13.87 26.63 -25.34
N GLN A 388 12.99 26.22 -24.42
CA GLN A 388 11.90 27.02 -23.88
C GLN A 388 11.47 26.56 -22.47
N GLY A 389 10.59 27.34 -21.84
CA GLY A 389 9.96 27.00 -20.57
C GLY A 389 10.99 26.82 -19.45
N SER A 390 11.01 25.63 -18.88
CA SER A 390 11.92 25.22 -17.80
C SER A 390 13.26 24.72 -18.31
N ASP A 391 13.38 24.36 -19.59
CA ASP A 391 14.65 23.88 -20.15
C ASP A 391 15.73 24.96 -20.17
N ILE A 392 15.33 26.23 -20.24
CA ILE A 392 16.25 27.37 -20.33
C ILE A 392 16.21 28.27 -19.09
N TRP A 393 15.60 27.82 -17.99
CA TRP A 393 15.48 28.64 -16.79
C TRP A 393 16.79 28.71 -16.03
N ASP A 394 17.36 29.91 -15.92
CA ASP A 394 18.51 30.19 -15.06
C ASP A 394 18.01 30.52 -13.66
N GLU A 395 18.05 29.53 -12.77
CA GLU A 395 17.58 29.66 -11.39
C GLU A 395 18.40 30.68 -10.59
N ALA A 396 19.68 30.89 -10.91
CA ALA A 396 20.51 31.84 -10.18
C ALA A 396 20.14 33.29 -10.51
N ASN A 397 19.87 33.56 -11.80
CA ASN A 397 19.57 34.90 -12.29
C ASN A 397 18.07 35.19 -12.45
N GLN A 398 17.21 34.18 -12.25
CA GLN A 398 15.76 34.26 -12.38
C GLN A 398 15.32 34.76 -13.77
N VAL A 399 16.00 34.29 -14.83
CA VAL A 399 15.72 34.65 -16.23
C VAL A 399 15.84 33.44 -17.15
N ASN A 400 15.22 33.48 -18.33
CA ASN A 400 15.45 32.46 -19.36
C ASN A 400 16.76 32.74 -20.12
N ASN A 401 17.66 31.76 -20.17
CA ASN A 401 18.99 31.84 -20.80
C ASN A 401 19.28 30.61 -21.66
N ALA A 402 18.80 30.63 -22.91
CA ALA A 402 18.98 29.53 -23.86
C ALA A 402 20.44 29.26 -24.26
N GLY A 403 21.35 30.24 -24.08
CA GLY A 403 22.75 30.09 -24.48
C GLY A 403 23.58 29.19 -23.56
N THR A 404 23.12 28.95 -22.33
CA THR A 404 23.88 28.19 -21.32
C THR A 404 23.08 27.12 -20.59
N MET A 405 21.75 27.25 -20.51
CA MET A 405 20.91 26.36 -19.69
C MET A 405 20.33 25.15 -20.44
N GLY A 406 20.24 25.19 -21.77
CA GLY A 406 19.49 24.18 -22.55
C GLY A 406 20.00 22.75 -22.36
N THR A 407 19.08 21.82 -22.06
CA THR A 407 19.41 20.42 -21.73
C THR A 407 19.69 19.57 -22.97
N PHE A 408 19.05 19.88 -24.09
CA PHE A 408 18.96 18.98 -25.25
C PHE A 408 19.96 19.29 -26.37
N SER A 409 21.18 19.69 -26.01
CA SER A 409 22.27 19.93 -26.98
C SER A 409 21.93 20.96 -28.07
N GLY A 410 21.08 21.95 -27.75
CA GLY A 410 20.67 22.99 -28.68
C GLY A 410 19.64 22.56 -29.74
N GLU A 411 19.06 21.37 -29.62
CA GLU A 411 18.02 20.91 -30.55
C GLU A 411 16.77 21.80 -30.50
N ALA A 412 16.12 22.00 -31.65
CA ALA A 412 14.82 22.66 -31.71
C ALA A 412 13.76 21.91 -30.88
N GLY A 413 12.76 22.61 -30.37
CA GLY A 413 11.67 22.03 -29.59
C GLY A 413 10.69 21.22 -30.44
N GLY A 414 10.05 20.23 -29.81
CA GLY A 414 8.83 19.61 -30.33
C GLY A 414 7.58 20.25 -29.71
N SER A 415 6.57 19.47 -29.37
CA SER A 415 5.36 19.94 -28.70
C SER A 415 4.80 18.92 -27.73
N ILE A 416 4.36 19.40 -26.58
CA ILE A 416 3.74 18.57 -25.53
C ILE A 416 2.30 19.06 -25.29
N LYS A 417 1.35 18.14 -25.39
CA LYS A 417 -0.01 18.27 -24.87
C LYS A 417 -0.11 17.49 -23.56
N ALA A 418 -0.55 18.13 -22.50
CA ALA A 418 -0.69 17.54 -21.17
C ALA A 418 -2.16 17.49 -20.73
N PHE A 419 -2.59 16.40 -20.08
CA PHE A 419 -3.96 16.27 -19.56
C PHE A 419 -4.01 15.41 -18.29
N ASN A 420 -4.74 15.85 -17.26
CA ASN A 420 -4.99 15.05 -16.05
C ASN A 420 -3.73 14.43 -15.38
N ASN A 421 -2.61 15.15 -15.33
CA ASN A 421 -1.42 14.71 -14.59
C ASN A 421 -1.49 15.22 -13.14
N THR A 422 -0.99 14.44 -12.19
CA THR A 422 -0.85 14.85 -10.78
C THR A 422 0.60 15.17 -10.47
N PHE A 423 0.83 16.37 -9.92
CA PHE A 423 2.14 16.76 -9.39
C PHE A 423 2.06 16.81 -7.85
N ASP A 424 2.65 15.80 -7.23
CA ASP A 424 2.78 15.61 -5.78
C ASP A 424 4.20 16.00 -5.38
N ALA A 425 4.44 17.31 -5.28
CA ALA A 425 5.75 17.83 -4.91
C ALA A 425 5.62 18.72 -3.67
N ASP A 426 6.55 18.54 -2.75
CA ASP A 426 6.78 19.53 -1.72
C ASP A 426 7.58 20.69 -2.32
N ILE A 427 6.88 21.76 -2.68
CA ILE A 427 7.48 22.98 -3.25
C ILE A 427 8.49 23.66 -2.30
N ALA A 428 8.51 23.30 -1.01
CA ALA A 428 9.48 23.84 -0.06
C ALA A 428 10.80 23.05 -0.07
N THR A 429 10.79 21.79 -0.48
CA THR A 429 11.99 20.92 -0.47
C THR A 429 12.41 20.44 -1.86
N ASN A 430 11.56 20.60 -2.87
CA ASN A 430 11.86 20.30 -4.26
C ASN A 430 11.77 21.55 -5.14
N ASN A 431 12.80 21.79 -5.95
CA ASN A 431 12.84 22.86 -6.96
C ASN A 431 11.99 22.51 -8.20
N MET A 432 10.80 21.92 -7.99
CA MET A 432 9.94 21.51 -9.09
C MET A 432 9.47 22.74 -9.88
N ARG A 433 9.71 22.73 -11.19
CA ARG A 433 9.27 23.80 -12.10
C ARG A 433 8.52 23.23 -13.29
N PHE A 434 7.37 23.85 -13.59
CA PHE A 434 6.56 23.57 -14.77
C PHE A 434 5.86 24.85 -15.24
N VAL A 435 5.98 25.16 -16.53
CA VAL A 435 5.37 26.33 -17.17
C VAL A 435 4.30 25.88 -18.16
N ALA A 436 3.04 26.02 -17.79
CA ALA A 436 1.92 25.77 -18.70
C ALA A 436 1.71 26.96 -19.66
N TYR A 437 1.32 26.65 -20.90
CA TYR A 437 0.96 27.65 -21.91
C TYR A 437 -0.14 28.59 -21.39
N GLY A 438 0.17 29.88 -21.28
CA GLY A 438 -0.80 30.92 -20.94
C GLY A 438 -1.48 30.76 -19.58
N ASP A 439 -0.87 30.03 -18.64
CA ASP A 439 -1.47 29.81 -17.31
C ASP A 439 -1.53 31.11 -16.51
N ALA A 440 -2.74 31.52 -16.12
CA ALA A 440 -2.98 32.72 -15.34
C ALA A 440 -2.66 32.54 -13.85
N ASN A 441 -2.61 31.31 -13.35
CA ASN A 441 -2.40 30.98 -11.94
C ASN A 441 -1.41 29.83 -11.77
N PRO A 442 -0.13 30.01 -12.13
CA PRO A 442 0.80 28.90 -12.15
C PRO A 442 1.13 28.47 -10.70
N LEU A 443 0.61 27.31 -10.31
CA LEU A 443 0.71 26.72 -8.97
C LEU A 443 2.16 26.33 -8.61
N TYR A 444 2.96 25.94 -9.61
CA TYR A 444 4.31 25.40 -9.46
C TYR A 444 5.39 26.39 -9.92
N ASN A 445 5.11 27.68 -9.75
CA ASN A 445 5.95 28.77 -10.22
C ASN A 445 6.42 29.59 -9.01
N ILE A 446 7.72 29.80 -8.93
CA ILE A 446 8.39 30.60 -7.90
C ILE A 446 8.18 32.10 -8.15
N SER A 447 8.60 32.94 -7.20
CA SER A 447 8.54 34.40 -7.34
C SER A 447 9.35 34.86 -8.57
N GLY A 448 8.73 35.59 -9.50
CA GLY A 448 9.27 35.88 -10.85
C GLY A 448 8.39 35.39 -12.02
N LYS A 449 7.18 34.90 -11.71
CA LYS A 449 6.22 34.20 -12.57
C LYS A 449 6.04 34.76 -13.99
N ILE A 450 6.43 33.96 -14.98
CA ILE A 450 6.09 34.13 -16.40
C ILE A 450 4.84 33.30 -16.71
N SER A 451 3.71 33.96 -16.97
CA SER A 451 2.67 33.37 -17.82
C SER A 451 3.10 33.64 -19.25
N SER A 452 3.28 32.58 -20.04
CA SER A 452 3.86 32.70 -21.37
C SER A 452 3.11 31.89 -22.39
N THR A 453 2.85 32.51 -23.54
CA THR A 453 2.29 31.86 -24.73
C THR A 453 3.36 31.62 -25.80
N THR A 454 4.62 31.95 -25.51
CA THR A 454 5.75 31.81 -26.45
C THR A 454 6.88 30.95 -25.89
N ASP A 455 6.92 30.76 -24.57
CA ASP A 455 8.05 30.18 -23.84
C ASP A 455 7.54 29.34 -22.65
N PHE A 456 7.14 28.10 -22.91
CA PHE A 456 6.39 27.23 -21.99
C PHE A 456 6.82 25.76 -22.14
N ASP A 457 6.52 24.90 -21.17
CA ASP A 457 6.86 23.47 -21.21
C ASP A 457 5.83 22.64 -21.98
N ALA A 458 4.53 22.90 -21.73
CA ALA A 458 3.44 22.15 -22.36
C ALA A 458 2.15 22.96 -22.49
N TYR A 459 1.30 22.54 -23.43
CA TYR A 459 -0.09 22.96 -23.51
C TYR A 459 -0.97 22.07 -22.63
N VAL A 460 -1.56 22.64 -21.57
CA VAL A 460 -2.45 21.88 -20.67
C VAL A 460 -3.86 21.95 -21.20
N ALA A 461 -4.36 20.81 -21.69
CA ALA A 461 -5.70 20.71 -22.24
C ALA A 461 -6.77 20.73 -21.14
N SER A 462 -7.88 21.42 -21.41
CA SER A 462 -9.07 21.48 -20.55
C SER A 462 -9.91 20.19 -20.60
N SER A 463 -9.85 19.49 -21.74
CA SER A 463 -10.48 18.20 -21.94
C SER A 463 -9.55 17.27 -22.72
N ARG A 464 -9.67 15.96 -22.48
CA ARG A 464 -8.82 14.95 -23.14
C ARG A 464 -8.83 15.10 -24.66
N GLY A 465 -10.01 15.30 -25.25
CA GLY A 465 -10.22 15.36 -26.70
C GLY A 465 -9.93 16.71 -27.36
N GLU A 466 -9.44 17.71 -26.63
CA GLU A 466 -9.16 19.04 -27.16
C GLU A 466 -8.03 19.03 -28.18
N THR A 467 -8.22 19.68 -29.33
CA THR A 467 -7.16 19.83 -30.34
C THR A 467 -6.31 21.06 -30.04
N VAL A 468 -4.99 20.95 -30.16
CA VAL A 468 -4.05 22.06 -30.06
C VAL A 468 -4.02 22.82 -31.39
N SER A 469 -4.24 24.13 -31.33
CA SER A 469 -4.18 25.02 -32.52
C SER A 469 -2.78 25.02 -33.14
N SER A 470 -2.70 25.05 -34.47
CA SER A 470 -1.43 25.21 -35.22
C SER A 470 -0.76 26.58 -35.04
N SER A 471 -1.46 27.53 -34.41
CA SER A 471 -0.87 28.80 -33.97
C SER A 471 0.04 28.64 -32.74
N ILE A 472 -0.11 27.56 -31.98
CA ILE A 472 0.72 27.25 -30.82
C ILE A 472 1.93 26.47 -31.33
N LYS A 473 3.11 27.06 -31.15
CA LYS A 473 4.35 26.56 -31.72
C LYS A 473 5.45 26.50 -30.68
N SER A 474 6.39 25.57 -30.88
CA SER A 474 7.67 25.61 -30.16
C SER A 474 8.41 26.92 -30.47
N LYS A 475 9.04 27.50 -29.45
CA LYS A 475 9.82 28.73 -29.54
C LYS A 475 10.97 28.58 -30.52
N SER A 476 11.73 27.49 -30.37
CA SER A 476 12.79 27.10 -31.29
C SER A 476 12.27 26.04 -32.27
N GLY A 477 12.42 26.29 -33.57
CA GLY A 477 11.98 25.41 -34.66
C GLY A 477 10.55 25.65 -35.18
N ALA A 478 9.70 26.37 -34.45
CA ALA A 478 8.33 26.69 -34.85
C ALA A 478 7.45 25.45 -35.16
N ASN A 479 7.71 24.33 -34.47
CA ASN A 479 7.00 23.06 -34.65
C ASN A 479 5.64 23.09 -33.94
N THR A 480 4.67 22.34 -34.47
CA THR A 480 3.30 22.25 -33.94
C THR A 480 2.99 20.85 -33.45
N TYR A 481 2.09 20.74 -32.47
CA TYR A 481 1.51 19.46 -32.07
C TYR A 481 0.60 18.91 -33.18
N ASN A 482 0.76 17.63 -33.53
CA ASN A 482 0.07 17.03 -34.68
C ASN A 482 -1.33 16.46 -34.38
N ASN A 483 -1.79 16.52 -33.11
CA ASN A 483 -3.10 16.04 -32.68
C ASN A 483 -3.39 14.54 -32.95
N PHE A 484 -2.36 13.70 -33.00
CA PHE A 484 -2.50 12.25 -33.23
C PHE A 484 -3.43 11.56 -32.22
N ASP A 485 -3.47 12.02 -30.98
CA ASP A 485 -4.33 11.50 -29.91
C ASP A 485 -5.83 11.69 -30.17
N THR A 486 -6.19 12.59 -31.08
CA THR A 486 -7.58 12.87 -31.46
C THR A 486 -8.07 12.08 -32.68
N ASP A 487 -7.15 11.41 -33.38
CA ASP A 487 -7.45 10.60 -34.56
C ASP A 487 -8.21 9.32 -34.15
N ALA A 488 -9.42 9.16 -34.68
CA ALA A 488 -10.27 8.00 -34.41
C ALA A 488 -9.71 6.67 -34.95
N ALA A 489 -8.76 6.72 -35.90
CA ALA A 489 -8.06 5.54 -36.39
C ALA A 489 -7.01 5.01 -35.39
N LEU A 490 -6.50 5.86 -34.49
CA LEU A 490 -5.48 5.47 -33.52
C LEU A 490 -6.13 5.04 -32.20
N TYR A 491 -5.58 4.00 -31.57
CA TYR A 491 -6.13 3.44 -30.31
C TYR A 491 -6.26 4.49 -29.19
N VAL A 492 -5.37 5.49 -29.20
CA VAL A 492 -5.28 6.56 -28.19
C VAL A 492 -6.63 7.25 -28.00
N LYS A 493 -7.37 7.52 -29.09
CA LYS A 493 -8.65 8.24 -29.02
C LYS A 493 -9.69 7.54 -28.13
N ASN A 494 -9.75 6.21 -28.21
CA ASN A 494 -10.77 5.39 -27.57
C ASN A 494 -10.31 4.74 -26.27
N LEU A 495 -9.07 4.97 -25.86
CA LEU A 495 -8.54 4.43 -24.62
C LEU A 495 -9.19 5.08 -23.39
N THR A 496 -9.49 4.26 -22.38
CA THR A 496 -9.89 4.73 -21.05
C THR A 496 -8.66 4.79 -20.15
N ILE A 497 -8.41 5.96 -19.56
CA ILE A 497 -7.25 6.25 -18.73
C ILE A 497 -7.65 6.17 -17.25
N ASP A 498 -6.89 5.41 -16.44
CA ASP A 498 -7.05 5.46 -14.99
C ASP A 498 -6.75 6.85 -14.42
N GLN A 499 -7.32 7.18 -13.26
CA GLN A 499 -6.88 8.36 -12.53
C GLN A 499 -5.42 8.20 -12.04
N PRO A 500 -4.60 9.27 -12.00
CA PRO A 500 -3.18 9.18 -11.66
C PRO A 500 -2.85 8.42 -10.36
N VAL A 501 -3.68 8.58 -9.32
CA VAL A 501 -3.50 7.86 -8.04
C VAL A 501 -3.72 6.35 -8.20
N ALA A 502 -4.71 5.96 -8.99
CA ALA A 502 -4.99 4.56 -9.29
C ALA A 502 -3.89 3.97 -10.18
N ALA A 503 -3.43 4.74 -11.17
CA ALA A 503 -2.27 4.40 -11.99
C ALA A 503 -1.03 4.14 -11.12
N LYS A 504 -0.64 5.07 -10.24
CA LYS A 504 0.44 4.90 -9.26
C LYS A 504 0.30 3.59 -8.48
N THR A 505 -0.90 3.30 -7.97
CA THR A 505 -1.16 2.05 -7.22
C THR A 505 -0.87 0.82 -8.08
N LYS A 506 -1.37 0.77 -9.31
CA LYS A 506 -1.09 -0.33 -10.24
C LYS A 506 0.39 -0.44 -10.58
N VAL A 507 1.07 0.69 -10.84
CA VAL A 507 2.50 0.73 -11.15
C VAL A 507 3.32 0.15 -10.01
N THR A 508 3.11 0.62 -8.77
CA THR A 508 3.85 0.10 -7.60
C THR A 508 3.59 -1.37 -7.31
N GLN A 509 2.48 -1.93 -7.82
CA GLN A 509 2.13 -3.33 -7.65
C GLN A 509 2.72 -4.22 -8.75
N TYR A 510 2.66 -3.78 -10.01
CA TYR A 510 2.86 -4.64 -11.18
C TYR A 510 4.07 -4.29 -12.03
N ALA A 511 4.67 -3.10 -11.88
CA ALA A 511 5.85 -2.75 -12.63
C ALA A 511 7.07 -3.59 -12.20
N GLY A 512 7.95 -3.88 -13.15
CA GLY A 512 9.09 -4.76 -12.93
C GLY A 512 8.70 -6.24 -12.96
N ARG A 513 9.62 -7.09 -12.51
CA ARG A 513 9.40 -8.55 -12.52
C ARG A 513 8.27 -8.95 -11.57
N VAL A 514 7.74 -10.16 -11.77
CA VAL A 514 6.73 -10.79 -10.89
C VAL A 514 7.10 -10.57 -9.42
N SER A 515 6.13 -10.16 -8.60
CA SER A 515 6.31 -9.84 -7.18
C SER A 515 7.42 -8.81 -6.87
N GLY A 516 7.75 -7.95 -7.84
CA GLY A 516 8.78 -6.91 -7.79
C GLY A 516 10.21 -7.44 -7.83
N GLY A 517 10.44 -8.64 -8.39
CA GLY A 517 11.76 -9.26 -8.44
C GLY A 517 12.32 -9.72 -7.08
N ASP A 518 13.52 -10.30 -7.10
CA ASP A 518 14.20 -10.85 -5.93
C ASP A 518 15.15 -9.87 -5.22
N LEU A 519 15.75 -8.94 -5.98
CA LEU A 519 16.52 -7.83 -5.43
C LEU A 519 15.56 -6.74 -4.94
N LYS A 520 15.57 -6.48 -3.62
CA LYS A 520 14.77 -5.42 -3.00
C LYS A 520 15.67 -4.27 -2.56
N TRP A 521 15.31 -3.06 -2.97
CA TRP A 521 15.98 -1.83 -2.59
C TRP A 521 14.97 -0.82 -2.05
N VAL A 522 15.39 -0.02 -1.08
CA VAL A 522 14.59 1.08 -0.51
C VAL A 522 15.42 2.35 -0.64
N PHE A 523 14.95 3.29 -1.45
CA PHE A 523 15.57 4.59 -1.60
C PHE A 523 15.38 5.44 -0.35
N ASN A 524 16.37 6.28 -0.08
CA ASN A 524 16.27 7.34 0.91
C ASN A 524 15.81 8.62 0.21
N ASN A 525 14.50 8.82 0.11
CA ASN A 525 13.92 9.95 -0.61
C ASN A 525 14.46 11.33 -0.18
N SER A 526 14.94 11.48 1.07
CA SER A 526 15.53 12.76 1.52
C SER A 526 16.87 13.09 0.86
N VAL A 527 17.55 12.10 0.30
CA VAL A 527 18.85 12.21 -0.36
C VAL A 527 18.72 11.91 -1.85
N ASP A 528 18.05 10.81 -2.19
CA ASP A 528 18.05 10.24 -3.52
C ASP A 528 17.15 11.03 -4.49
N ASP A 529 16.06 11.66 -4.03
CA ASP A 529 15.16 12.47 -4.88
C ASP A 529 15.90 13.58 -5.65
N ASN A 530 16.96 14.13 -5.06
CA ASN A 530 17.72 15.26 -5.60
C ASN A 530 19.09 14.84 -6.17
N SER A 531 19.45 13.56 -6.08
CA SER A 531 20.78 13.07 -6.44
C SER A 531 20.78 12.37 -7.79
N SER A 532 21.69 12.78 -8.67
CA SER A 532 21.99 12.05 -9.90
C SER A 532 23.31 11.26 -9.84
N LEU A 533 23.85 11.09 -8.63
CA LEU A 533 25.08 10.31 -8.40
C LEU A 533 24.77 8.83 -8.29
N VAL A 534 25.76 7.98 -8.55
CA VAL A 534 25.63 6.53 -8.33
C VAL A 534 25.50 6.24 -6.84
N ILE A 535 24.47 5.50 -6.45
CA ILE A 535 24.32 4.98 -5.10
C ILE A 535 25.29 3.81 -4.94
N SER A 536 26.41 4.04 -4.24
CA SER A 536 27.51 3.06 -4.17
C SER A 536 27.09 1.70 -3.58
N ALA A 537 26.18 1.70 -2.60
CA ALA A 537 25.68 0.48 -1.99
C ALA A 537 24.76 -0.33 -2.94
N LEU A 538 23.91 0.35 -3.73
CA LEU A 538 23.11 -0.30 -4.77
C LEU A 538 24.01 -0.88 -5.86
N LYS A 539 24.97 -0.09 -6.38
CA LYS A 539 25.92 -0.59 -7.40
C LYS A 539 26.74 -1.78 -6.88
N SER A 540 27.18 -1.75 -5.61
CA SER A 540 27.88 -2.89 -4.99
C SER A 540 26.98 -4.13 -4.90
N THR A 541 25.71 -3.96 -4.55
CA THR A 541 24.73 -5.05 -4.50
C THR A 541 24.54 -5.69 -5.88
N LEU A 542 24.42 -4.86 -6.93
CA LEU A 542 24.26 -5.32 -8.32
C LEU A 542 25.52 -6.04 -8.83
N THR A 543 26.71 -5.48 -8.61
CA THR A 543 27.98 -6.11 -9.04
C THR A 543 28.22 -7.46 -8.37
N ASN A 544 27.78 -7.61 -7.10
CA ASN A 544 27.96 -8.83 -6.33
C ASN A 544 26.76 -9.80 -6.42
N TYR A 545 25.79 -9.55 -7.30
CA TYR A 545 24.60 -10.38 -7.43
C TYR A 545 24.94 -11.77 -8.01
N THR A 546 24.64 -12.83 -7.25
CA THR A 546 24.85 -14.22 -7.66
C THR A 546 23.54 -15.00 -7.85
N GLY A 547 22.42 -14.51 -7.31
CA GLY A 547 21.15 -15.23 -7.24
C GLY A 547 21.12 -16.32 -6.16
N SER A 548 19.95 -16.90 -5.91
CA SER A 548 19.75 -17.96 -4.88
C SER A 548 19.33 -19.32 -5.44
N LEU A 549 19.17 -19.41 -6.76
CA LEU A 549 18.80 -20.64 -7.46
C LEU A 549 19.90 -21.69 -7.30
N VAL A 550 19.55 -22.87 -6.78
CA VAL A 550 20.48 -23.99 -6.57
C VAL A 550 20.41 -25.00 -7.70
N ALA A 551 19.20 -25.35 -8.14
CA ALA A 551 19.00 -26.34 -9.20
C ALA A 551 17.69 -26.11 -9.96
N VAL A 552 17.67 -26.51 -11.22
CA VAL A 552 16.49 -26.55 -12.09
C VAL A 552 16.20 -28.02 -12.40
N GLN A 553 14.96 -28.48 -12.18
CA GLN A 553 14.60 -29.86 -12.50
C GLN A 553 14.65 -30.05 -14.03
N GLY A 554 15.18 -31.20 -14.47
CA GLY A 554 15.36 -31.50 -15.90
C GLY A 554 16.76 -31.19 -16.46
N GLU A 555 17.66 -30.58 -15.68
CA GLU A 555 19.08 -30.35 -16.08
C GLU A 555 20.04 -31.46 -15.62
N GLY A 556 19.50 -32.63 -15.27
CA GLY A 556 20.18 -33.62 -14.45
C GLY A 556 19.80 -33.43 -12.98
N ASN A 557 19.65 -34.53 -12.23
CA ASN A 557 19.31 -34.44 -10.81
C ASN A 557 20.29 -33.51 -10.09
N PRO A 558 19.85 -32.70 -9.11
CA PRO A 558 20.80 -32.06 -8.20
C PRO A 558 21.76 -33.18 -7.72
N PRO A 559 23.09 -32.97 -7.75
CA PRO A 559 24.01 -34.02 -7.37
C PRO A 559 23.56 -34.57 -6.02
N THR A 560 23.25 -35.86 -5.97
CA THR A 560 23.02 -36.55 -4.71
C THR A 560 24.30 -36.40 -3.93
N SER A 561 24.33 -35.43 -3.03
CA SER A 561 25.36 -35.38 -2.03
C SER A 561 25.25 -36.66 -1.23
N ALA A 562 26.34 -37.41 -1.13
CA ALA A 562 26.43 -38.51 -0.17
C ALA A 562 26.39 -37.99 1.27
N GLN A 563 26.57 -36.67 1.48
CA GLN A 563 26.41 -36.06 2.80
C GLN A 563 24.96 -36.24 3.28
N THR A 564 24.81 -36.80 4.47
CA THR A 564 23.51 -37.00 5.12
C THR A 564 23.45 -36.20 6.40
N LEU A 565 22.27 -35.70 6.73
CA LEU A 565 21.98 -35.05 8.01
C LEU A 565 20.60 -35.51 8.47
N THR A 566 20.56 -36.27 9.56
CA THR A 566 19.32 -36.79 10.16
C THR A 566 19.10 -36.13 11.50
N SER A 567 17.85 -36.11 11.98
CA SER A 567 17.49 -35.44 13.23
C SER A 567 16.42 -36.19 14.02
N THR A 568 16.25 -35.84 15.29
CA THR A 568 15.24 -36.41 16.21
C THR A 568 13.78 -36.05 15.89
N ALA A 569 13.50 -35.49 14.70
CA ALA A 569 12.17 -35.08 14.23
C ALA A 569 11.44 -34.02 15.08
N ASN A 570 12.12 -33.41 16.05
CA ASN A 570 11.63 -32.35 16.94
C ASN A 570 12.40 -31.03 16.77
N ASN A 571 12.90 -30.76 15.55
CA ASN A 571 13.76 -29.60 15.26
C ASN A 571 13.04 -28.27 15.45
N ASN A 572 11.71 -28.29 15.29
CA ASN A 572 10.86 -27.17 15.62
C ASN A 572 10.17 -27.46 16.94
N GLN A 573 10.32 -26.56 17.91
CA GLN A 573 9.65 -26.68 19.19
C GLN A 573 8.94 -25.37 19.50
N THR A 574 7.68 -25.49 19.93
CA THR A 574 6.97 -24.38 20.53
C THR A 574 6.92 -24.62 22.02
N VAL A 575 7.56 -23.74 22.78
CA VAL A 575 7.55 -23.81 24.25
C VAL A 575 7.07 -22.48 24.80
N THR A 576 6.42 -22.52 25.96
CA THR A 576 6.08 -21.31 26.71
C THR A 576 7.34 -20.70 27.33
N ASN A 577 7.40 -19.37 27.40
CA ASN A 577 8.53 -18.66 28.02
C ASN A 577 8.89 -19.25 29.40
N GLY A 578 10.18 -19.61 29.58
CA GLY A 578 10.69 -20.25 30.80
C GLY A 578 10.62 -21.78 30.84
N THR A 579 10.13 -22.45 29.80
CA THR A 579 10.10 -23.93 29.71
C THR A 579 11.26 -24.45 28.86
N ALA A 580 12.01 -25.43 29.35
CA ALA A 580 13.11 -26.05 28.59
C ALA A 580 12.60 -26.76 27.33
N ILE A 581 13.39 -26.72 26.25
CA ILE A 581 13.13 -27.53 25.06
C ILE A 581 13.44 -29.00 25.35
N GLY A 582 12.76 -29.90 24.66
CA GLY A 582 13.24 -31.27 24.50
C GLY A 582 14.59 -31.27 23.76
N THR A 583 15.48 -32.18 24.09
CA THR A 583 16.77 -32.29 23.40
C THR A 583 16.59 -32.54 21.90
N ILE A 584 17.32 -31.81 21.07
CA ILE A 584 17.34 -32.01 19.62
C ILE A 584 18.73 -32.55 19.26
N VAL A 585 18.78 -33.66 18.53
CA VAL A 585 20.05 -34.23 18.07
C VAL A 585 20.04 -34.29 16.56
N PHE A 586 21.05 -33.69 15.94
CA PHE A 586 21.39 -33.87 14.54
C PHE A 586 22.57 -34.84 14.43
N THR A 587 22.47 -35.81 13.52
CA THR A 587 23.54 -36.75 13.22
C THR A 587 23.95 -36.61 11.75
N TRP A 588 25.21 -36.30 11.48
CA TRP A 588 25.72 -36.18 10.10
C TRP A 588 26.48 -37.44 9.66
N GLY A 589 26.44 -37.74 8.36
CA GLY A 589 26.99 -38.98 7.81
C GLY A 589 27.35 -38.92 6.33
N GLY A 590 27.64 -40.08 5.75
CA GLY A 590 28.22 -40.22 4.42
C GLY A 590 29.60 -39.57 4.33
N ASP A 591 29.85 -38.81 3.25
CA ASP A 591 31.14 -38.15 2.98
C ASP A 591 31.31 -36.83 3.75
N ALA A 592 30.36 -36.48 4.63
CA ALA A 592 30.51 -35.33 5.51
C ALA A 592 31.65 -35.56 6.52
N THR A 593 32.63 -34.66 6.47
CA THR A 593 33.78 -34.60 7.38
C THR A 593 33.48 -33.80 8.65
N ASP A 594 32.57 -32.82 8.58
CA ASP A 594 32.15 -32.00 9.73
C ASP A 594 30.72 -31.47 9.57
N ALA A 595 30.22 -30.74 10.58
CA ALA A 595 29.02 -29.92 10.52
C ALA A 595 29.20 -28.59 11.29
N THR A 596 28.62 -27.53 10.75
CA THR A 596 28.61 -26.19 11.34
C THR A 596 27.22 -25.82 11.81
N VAL A 597 27.12 -25.06 12.90
CA VAL A 597 25.85 -24.54 13.45
C VAL A 597 25.86 -23.02 13.32
N THR A 598 24.78 -22.46 12.82
CA THR A 598 24.55 -21.01 12.74
C THR A 598 23.27 -20.66 13.51
N GLY A 599 23.29 -19.52 14.19
CA GLY A 599 22.15 -19.05 15.00
C GLY A 599 22.15 -19.55 16.45
N LEU A 600 23.11 -20.39 16.86
CA LEU A 600 23.30 -20.83 18.25
C LEU A 600 24.77 -20.74 18.66
N PRO A 601 25.09 -20.56 19.96
CA PRO A 601 24.15 -20.36 21.07
C PRO A 601 23.44 -18.99 21.00
N ALA A 602 22.15 -18.95 21.34
CA ALA A 602 21.33 -17.72 21.37
C ALA A 602 20.14 -17.86 22.34
N SER A 603 19.78 -16.77 23.01
CA SER A 603 18.56 -16.64 23.84
C SER A 603 18.29 -17.84 24.77
N GLY A 604 19.30 -18.32 25.50
CA GLY A 604 19.16 -19.43 26.45
C GLY A 604 19.21 -20.84 25.84
N ILE A 605 19.48 -20.95 24.53
CA ILE A 605 19.70 -22.20 23.82
C ILE A 605 21.18 -22.35 23.45
N SER A 606 21.73 -23.53 23.73
CA SER A 606 23.13 -23.89 23.46
C SER A 606 23.22 -25.19 22.68
N PHE A 607 24.38 -25.45 22.08
CA PHE A 607 24.64 -26.73 21.40
C PHE A 607 26.01 -27.29 21.78
N VAL A 608 26.13 -28.62 21.68
CA VAL A 608 27.37 -29.37 21.83
C VAL A 608 27.61 -30.17 20.54
N LYS A 609 28.78 -29.98 19.91
CA LYS A 609 29.21 -30.77 18.76
C LYS A 609 30.16 -31.88 19.20
N ASN A 610 29.84 -33.13 18.87
CA ASN A 610 30.69 -34.29 19.07
C ASN A 610 31.14 -34.83 17.71
N THR A 611 32.41 -34.60 17.36
CA THR A 611 32.98 -34.98 16.07
C THR A 611 33.21 -36.48 15.92
N THR A 612 33.49 -37.20 17.02
CA THR A 612 33.67 -38.66 17.02
C THR A 612 32.34 -39.39 16.78
N ALA A 613 31.27 -38.96 17.46
CA ALA A 613 29.93 -39.53 17.30
C ALA A 613 29.16 -38.91 16.11
N LYS A 614 29.74 -37.92 15.44
CA LYS A 614 29.12 -37.12 14.37
C LYS A 614 27.75 -36.54 14.74
N THR A 615 27.64 -35.93 15.92
CA THR A 615 26.37 -35.35 16.40
C THR A 615 26.47 -33.89 16.86
N ILE A 616 25.40 -33.12 16.61
CA ILE A 616 25.13 -31.82 17.23
C ILE A 616 23.92 -31.99 18.14
N THR A 617 24.09 -31.76 19.44
CA THR A 617 23.03 -31.83 20.44
C THR A 617 22.67 -30.43 20.89
N ILE A 618 21.41 -30.02 20.71
CA ILE A 618 20.88 -28.70 21.08
C ILE A 618 19.97 -28.85 22.30
N THR A 619 20.21 -28.02 23.32
CA THR A 619 19.47 -28.01 24.60
C THR A 619 19.36 -26.59 25.14
N GLY A 620 18.42 -26.34 26.05
CA GLY A 620 18.33 -25.08 26.77
C GLY A 620 16.91 -24.67 27.16
N THR A 621 16.80 -23.47 27.74
CA THR A 621 15.52 -22.83 28.07
C THR A 621 15.45 -21.51 27.32
N PRO A 622 14.64 -21.41 26.25
CA PRO A 622 14.64 -20.26 25.37
C PRO A 622 13.97 -19.06 26.05
N THR A 623 14.61 -17.89 25.95
CA THR A 623 14.09 -16.61 26.45
C THR A 623 13.49 -15.73 25.34
N ALA A 624 13.70 -16.10 24.09
CA ALA A 624 13.12 -15.49 22.90
C ALA A 624 13.04 -16.54 21.78
N THR A 625 12.22 -16.29 20.76
CA THR A 625 12.17 -17.13 19.57
C THR A 625 13.52 -17.08 18.85
N VAL A 626 14.09 -18.26 18.56
CA VAL A 626 15.37 -18.41 17.87
C VAL A 626 15.24 -19.39 16.72
N SER A 627 15.86 -19.05 15.60
CA SER A 627 16.03 -19.95 14.45
C SER A 627 17.49 -20.31 14.31
N TYR A 628 17.75 -21.55 13.94
CA TYR A 628 19.10 -22.07 13.76
C TYR A 628 19.18 -22.98 12.53
N SER A 629 20.39 -23.10 12.00
CA SER A 629 20.69 -24.00 10.89
C SER A 629 21.96 -24.79 11.13
N ILE A 630 22.01 -25.99 10.60
CA ILE A 630 23.14 -26.90 10.56
C ILE A 630 23.45 -27.18 9.11
N ALA A 631 24.72 -27.10 8.74
CA ALA A 631 25.19 -27.47 7.41
C ALA A 631 26.38 -28.44 7.56
N THR A 632 26.35 -29.56 6.84
CA THR A 632 27.50 -30.46 6.79
C THR A 632 28.61 -29.85 5.92
N THR A 633 29.85 -30.26 6.17
CA THR A 633 31.02 -29.95 5.34
C THR A 633 31.60 -31.27 4.84
N GLY A 634 31.93 -31.36 3.55
CA GLY A 634 32.46 -32.57 2.90
C GLY A 634 32.54 -32.39 1.38
N THR A 635 32.81 -33.47 0.65
CA THR A 635 32.75 -33.47 -0.83
C THR A 635 31.29 -33.44 -1.29
N GLY A 636 30.95 -32.56 -2.25
CA GLY A 636 29.57 -32.38 -2.74
C GLY A 636 28.76 -31.31 -2.00
N THR A 637 27.45 -31.22 -2.30
CA THR A 637 26.55 -30.21 -1.71
C THR A 637 26.30 -30.46 -0.22
N PRO A 638 26.46 -29.48 0.69
CA PRO A 638 26.12 -29.63 2.10
C PRO A 638 24.69 -30.16 2.33
N ALA A 639 24.56 -31.20 3.15
CA ALA A 639 23.27 -31.54 3.75
C ALA A 639 22.95 -30.48 4.80
N THR A 640 21.77 -29.88 4.72
CA THR A 640 21.35 -28.83 5.65
C THR A 640 20.15 -29.28 6.45
N GLY A 641 20.05 -28.78 7.67
CA GLY A 641 18.94 -29.00 8.57
C GLY A 641 18.72 -27.72 9.37
N SER A 642 17.47 -27.35 9.59
CA SER A 642 17.15 -26.16 10.37
C SER A 642 16.09 -26.48 11.40
N GLY A 643 15.94 -25.56 12.34
CA GLY A 643 14.91 -25.62 13.35
C GLY A 643 14.59 -24.22 13.86
N THR A 644 13.36 -24.06 14.33
CA THR A 644 12.93 -22.86 15.05
C THR A 644 12.38 -23.26 16.41
N ILE A 645 12.92 -22.64 17.43
CA ILE A 645 12.40 -22.72 18.79
C ILE A 645 11.55 -21.47 18.98
N THR A 646 10.24 -21.65 18.89
CA THR A 646 9.26 -20.58 19.06
C THR A 646 8.92 -20.46 20.52
N VAL A 647 9.20 -19.29 21.10
CA VAL A 647 8.72 -18.96 22.45
C VAL A 647 7.35 -18.34 22.30
N THR A 648 6.32 -19.07 22.74
CA THR A 648 4.97 -18.51 22.84
C THR A 648 4.82 -17.78 24.15
N ALA A 649 4.18 -16.60 24.08
CA ALA A 649 3.60 -15.98 25.26
C ALA A 649 2.53 -16.91 25.82
N ALA A 650 2.44 -17.07 27.14
CA ALA A 650 1.40 -17.88 27.78
C ALA A 650 0.01 -17.48 27.24
N GLY A 651 -0.80 -18.45 26.80
CA GLY A 651 -2.08 -18.20 26.12
C GLY A 651 -2.98 -17.25 26.93
N SER A 652 -3.62 -16.29 26.25
CA SER A 652 -4.44 -15.26 26.92
C SER A 652 -5.82 -15.79 27.29
N GLN A 653 -6.29 -15.43 28.47
CA GLN A 653 -7.70 -15.53 28.84
C GLN A 653 -8.52 -14.57 27.95
N THR A 654 -9.81 -14.84 27.72
CA THR A 654 -10.69 -13.93 26.94
C THR A 654 -11.93 -13.53 27.73
N LEU A 655 -12.40 -12.31 27.51
CA LEU A 655 -13.62 -11.75 28.11
C LEU A 655 -14.29 -10.82 27.10
N THR A 656 -15.49 -11.18 26.65
CA THR A 656 -16.25 -10.44 25.63
C THR A 656 -17.58 -9.95 26.21
N SER A 657 -17.94 -8.69 25.96
CA SER A 657 -19.27 -8.18 26.27
C SER A 657 -20.15 -8.14 25.04
N THR A 658 -21.43 -8.41 25.21
CA THR A 658 -22.43 -8.44 24.14
C THR A 658 -23.22 -7.14 23.99
N ALA A 659 -23.01 -6.15 24.86
CA ALA A 659 -23.79 -4.91 24.89
C ALA A 659 -22.95 -3.69 25.36
N ASN A 660 -23.58 -2.51 25.39
CA ASN A 660 -22.96 -1.28 25.85
C ASN A 660 -22.65 -1.33 27.37
N ASN A 661 -21.36 -1.42 27.70
CA ASN A 661 -20.87 -1.46 29.09
C ASN A 661 -20.91 -0.10 29.80
N ASN A 662 -21.11 1.00 29.06
CA ASN A 662 -21.16 2.35 29.60
C ASN A 662 -22.52 3.00 29.32
N GLN A 663 -23.41 3.03 30.30
CA GLN A 663 -24.76 3.55 30.10
C GLN A 663 -24.96 4.89 30.79
N THR A 664 -25.58 5.83 30.09
CA THR A 664 -26.09 7.05 30.71
C THR A 664 -27.60 6.95 30.78
N VAL A 665 -28.16 7.00 31.98
CA VAL A 665 -29.60 6.91 32.21
C VAL A 665 -30.06 8.11 33.01
N THR A 666 -31.27 8.58 32.76
CA THR A 666 -31.88 9.63 33.57
C THR A 666 -32.22 9.08 34.95
N SER A 667 -32.13 9.92 35.99
CA SER A 667 -32.45 9.49 37.36
C SER A 667 -33.84 8.83 37.43
N GLY A 668 -33.89 7.59 37.97
CA GLY A 668 -35.11 6.78 38.08
C GLY A 668 -35.30 5.70 36.99
N THR A 669 -34.46 5.64 35.96
CA THR A 669 -34.59 4.69 34.85
C THR A 669 -33.62 3.52 34.96
N ALA A 670 -34.09 2.29 34.74
CA ALA A 670 -33.25 1.09 34.75
C ALA A 670 -32.22 1.07 33.61
N ILE A 671 -31.05 0.46 33.84
CA ILE A 671 -30.09 0.20 32.77
C ILE A 671 -30.58 -0.95 31.88
N GLY A 672 -30.15 -0.94 30.61
CA GLY A 672 -30.20 -2.13 29.77
C GLY A 672 -29.29 -3.23 30.34
N THR A 673 -29.67 -4.49 30.18
CA THR A 673 -28.88 -5.63 30.65
C THR A 673 -27.51 -5.71 29.97
N ILE A 674 -26.45 -5.93 30.75
CA ILE A 674 -25.09 -6.08 30.25
C ILE A 674 -24.61 -7.51 30.53
N VAL A 675 -24.12 -8.23 29.51
CA VAL A 675 -23.62 -9.61 29.66
C VAL A 675 -22.18 -9.71 29.19
N PHE A 676 -21.30 -10.11 30.11
CA PHE A 676 -19.92 -10.51 29.82
C PHE A 676 -19.83 -12.04 29.75
N THR A 677 -19.13 -12.56 28.75
CA THR A 677 -18.84 -13.99 28.57
C THR A 677 -17.33 -14.20 28.64
N TRP A 678 -16.84 -15.13 29.46
CA TRP A 678 -15.41 -15.45 29.54
C TRP A 678 -15.06 -16.76 28.83
N GLY A 679 -13.85 -16.82 28.27
CA GLY A 679 -13.37 -17.95 27.46
C GLY A 679 -11.85 -18.07 27.41
N GLY A 680 -11.35 -18.80 26.41
CA GLY A 680 -9.93 -19.17 26.35
C GLY A 680 -9.53 -20.04 27.55
N ASN A 681 -8.38 -19.73 28.16
CA ASN A 681 -7.86 -20.44 29.33
C ASN A 681 -8.50 -19.97 30.67
N ALA A 682 -9.47 -19.06 30.63
CA ALA A 682 -10.19 -18.63 31.82
C ALA A 682 -11.02 -19.77 32.41
N THR A 683 -10.78 -20.06 33.68
CA THR A 683 -11.55 -21.03 34.47
C THR A 683 -12.70 -20.35 35.23
N ASP A 684 -12.59 -19.07 35.56
CA ASP A 684 -13.64 -18.28 36.23
C ASP A 684 -13.49 -16.77 35.94
N ALA A 685 -14.40 -15.94 36.46
CA ALA A 685 -14.31 -14.47 36.46
C ALA A 685 -14.83 -13.85 37.76
N THR A 686 -14.23 -12.72 38.13
CA THR A 686 -14.51 -11.95 39.36
C THR A 686 -15.04 -10.57 39.01
N VAL A 687 -16.00 -10.05 39.79
CA VAL A 687 -16.60 -8.72 39.60
C VAL A 687 -16.26 -7.85 40.80
N THR A 688 -15.81 -6.63 40.54
CA THR A 688 -15.47 -5.61 41.54
C THR A 688 -16.30 -4.35 41.29
N GLY A 689 -16.77 -3.71 42.36
CA GLY A 689 -17.61 -2.50 42.28
C GLY A 689 -19.11 -2.74 42.21
N LEU A 690 -19.56 -4.00 42.19
CA LEU A 690 -20.98 -4.40 42.25
C LEU A 690 -21.18 -5.56 43.26
N PRO A 691 -22.40 -5.71 43.84
CA PRO A 691 -23.56 -4.82 43.70
C PRO A 691 -23.34 -3.47 44.42
N ALA A 692 -23.80 -2.38 43.81
CA ALA A 692 -23.71 -1.02 44.37
C ALA A 692 -24.76 -0.07 43.77
N LEU A 693 -25.28 0.87 44.59
CA LEU A 693 -26.11 2.01 44.16
C LEU A 693 -27.27 1.64 43.21
N GLY A 694 -27.96 0.54 43.49
CA GLY A 694 -29.11 0.06 42.72
C GLY A 694 -28.78 -0.84 41.53
N ILE A 695 -27.51 -1.17 41.29
CA ILE A 695 -27.04 -2.11 40.26
C ILE A 695 -26.52 -3.40 40.91
N SER A 696 -26.86 -4.55 40.33
CA SER A 696 -26.48 -5.88 40.78
C SER A 696 -26.04 -6.79 39.64
N PHE A 697 -25.40 -7.93 39.95
CA PHE A 697 -24.94 -8.89 38.95
C PHE A 697 -25.23 -10.34 39.34
N VAL A 698 -25.31 -11.21 38.32
CA VAL A 698 -25.45 -12.66 38.46
C VAL A 698 -24.34 -13.34 37.65
N LYS A 699 -23.58 -14.25 38.28
CA LYS A 699 -22.55 -15.07 37.61
C LYS A 699 -23.07 -16.49 37.36
N ASN A 700 -22.99 -16.95 36.11
CA ASN A 700 -23.29 -18.31 35.69
C ASN A 700 -22.01 -18.99 35.20
N THR A 701 -21.46 -19.90 36.02
CA THR A 701 -20.19 -20.56 35.74
C THR A 701 -20.28 -21.62 34.64
N THR A 702 -21.43 -22.26 34.46
CA THR A 702 -21.65 -23.26 33.39
C THR A 702 -21.73 -22.60 32.01
N ALA A 703 -22.48 -21.50 31.90
CA ALA A 703 -22.57 -20.71 30.67
C ALA A 703 -21.39 -19.74 30.49
N LYS A 704 -20.50 -19.65 31.49
CA LYS A 704 -19.36 -18.72 31.58
C LYS A 704 -19.76 -17.25 31.36
N THR A 705 -20.81 -16.79 32.03
CA THR A 705 -21.33 -15.41 31.88
C THR A 705 -21.51 -14.66 33.19
N ILE A 706 -21.32 -13.34 33.17
CA ILE A 706 -21.71 -12.38 34.21
C ILE A 706 -22.74 -11.43 33.60
N THR A 707 -23.93 -11.38 34.19
CA THR A 707 -25.05 -10.52 33.76
C THR A 707 -25.30 -9.41 34.78
N ILE A 708 -25.30 -8.15 34.36
CA ILE A 708 -25.46 -6.96 35.21
C ILE A 708 -26.77 -6.24 34.86
N THR A 709 -27.56 -5.91 35.88
CA THR A 709 -28.89 -5.26 35.75
C THR A 709 -29.18 -4.35 36.96
N GLY A 710 -30.14 -3.44 36.83
CA GLY A 710 -30.65 -2.64 37.96
C GLY A 710 -31.09 -1.23 37.58
N THR A 711 -31.46 -0.42 38.58
CA THR A 711 -31.80 1.00 38.42
C THR A 711 -30.84 1.84 39.25
N PRO A 712 -29.92 2.59 38.63
CA PRO A 712 -28.85 3.27 39.33
C PRO A 712 -29.39 4.51 40.06
N THR A 713 -29.01 4.67 41.32
CA THR A 713 -29.37 5.84 42.13
C THR A 713 -28.32 6.95 42.08
N ALA A 714 -27.13 6.65 41.57
CA ALA A 714 -26.03 7.58 41.34
C ALA A 714 -25.04 6.94 40.34
N ASN A 715 -23.96 7.65 39.98
CA ASN A 715 -22.95 7.11 39.08
C ASN A 715 -22.24 5.90 39.71
N VAL A 716 -22.07 4.82 38.94
CA VAL A 716 -21.42 3.57 39.38
C VAL A 716 -20.35 3.17 38.37
N SER A 717 -19.18 2.74 38.85
CA SER A 717 -18.15 2.10 38.02
C SER A 717 -17.89 0.69 38.51
N TYR A 718 -17.69 -0.25 37.58
CA TYR A 718 -17.42 -1.65 37.90
C TYR A 718 -16.38 -2.25 36.97
N SER A 719 -15.74 -3.33 37.42
CA SER A 719 -14.80 -4.12 36.60
C SER A 719 -15.01 -5.61 36.77
N ILE A 720 -14.63 -6.37 35.75
CA ILE A 720 -14.63 -7.82 35.70
C ILE A 720 -13.22 -8.27 35.30
N ALA A 721 -12.68 -9.28 35.98
CA ALA A 721 -11.39 -9.88 35.64
C ALA A 721 -11.51 -11.41 35.61
N THR A 722 -11.04 -12.03 34.55
CA THR A 722 -10.98 -13.50 34.45
C THR A 722 -9.87 -14.07 35.32
N THR A 723 -10.05 -15.30 35.77
CA THR A 723 -9.04 -16.09 36.48
C THR A 723 -8.83 -17.41 35.75
N GLY A 724 -7.58 -17.87 35.66
CA GLY A 724 -7.19 -19.06 34.89
C GLY A 724 -5.68 -19.07 34.63
N THR A 725 -5.20 -19.99 33.80
CA THR A 725 -3.79 -20.02 33.38
C THR A 725 -3.55 -19.00 32.25
N GLY A 726 -2.43 -18.28 32.32
CA GLY A 726 -2.10 -17.17 31.40
C GLY A 726 -2.63 -15.80 31.86
N THR A 727 -2.48 -14.77 31.03
CA THR A 727 -2.79 -13.37 31.40
C THR A 727 -4.30 -13.15 31.59
N PRO A 728 -4.76 -12.61 32.74
CA PRO A 728 -6.16 -12.25 32.97
C PRO A 728 -6.73 -11.27 31.95
N ALA A 729 -7.89 -11.56 31.38
CA ALA A 729 -8.66 -10.60 30.61
C ALA A 729 -9.52 -9.75 31.56
N THR A 730 -9.58 -8.45 31.31
CA THR A 730 -10.38 -7.53 32.13
C THR A 730 -11.39 -6.77 31.28
N GLY A 731 -12.54 -6.47 31.87
CA GLY A 731 -13.60 -5.66 31.32
C GLY A 731 -14.05 -4.65 32.36
N SER A 732 -14.55 -3.49 31.95
CA SER A 732 -15.10 -2.51 32.89
C SER A 732 -16.24 -1.75 32.26
N GLY A 733 -17.01 -1.06 33.10
CA GLY A 733 -18.15 -0.27 32.68
C GLY A 733 -18.47 0.83 33.69
N THR A 734 -19.14 1.86 33.20
CA THR A 734 -19.60 3.01 33.99
C THR A 734 -21.07 3.29 33.71
N ILE A 735 -21.86 3.43 34.75
CA ILE A 735 -23.26 3.83 34.68
C ILE A 735 -23.33 5.26 35.19
N THR A 736 -23.72 6.20 34.33
CA THR A 736 -23.84 7.63 34.66
C THR A 736 -25.31 8.01 34.76
N VAL A 737 -25.69 8.64 35.84
CA VAL A 737 -27.04 9.16 36.07
C VAL A 737 -27.06 10.65 35.72
N THR A 738 -27.82 11.03 34.70
CA THR A 738 -27.98 12.44 34.34
C THR A 738 -29.16 13.08 35.08
N THR A 739 -28.88 14.24 35.67
CA THR A 739 -29.88 15.18 36.18
C THR A 739 -29.80 16.45 35.33
N SER A 740 -30.90 16.87 34.71
CA SER A 740 -30.93 18.02 33.81
C SER A 740 -30.58 19.34 34.52
N ASN A 741 -29.62 20.12 34.01
CA ASN A 741 -29.48 21.54 34.36
C ASN A 741 -28.81 22.38 33.22
N PRO A 742 -29.27 23.62 32.89
CA PRO A 742 -28.84 24.41 31.73
C PRO A 742 -27.81 25.52 32.04
N SER A 743 -27.11 26.02 31.00
CA SER A 743 -26.04 27.03 31.06
C SER A 743 -26.33 28.31 30.24
N THR A 744 -27.60 28.68 30.07
CA THR A 744 -28.05 29.87 29.32
C THR A 744 -28.59 30.95 30.27
N ASN A 745 -28.88 32.17 29.79
CA ASN A 745 -29.61 33.14 30.60
C ASN A 745 -31.00 32.60 30.92
N GLU A 746 -31.39 32.63 32.19
CA GLU A 746 -32.60 31.95 32.65
C GLU A 746 -33.66 32.98 33.04
N ILE A 747 -34.77 32.95 32.31
CA ILE A 747 -35.89 33.87 32.46
C ILE A 747 -37.11 33.08 32.91
N HIS A 748 -37.81 33.59 33.93
CA HIS A 748 -39.13 33.09 34.31
C HIS A 748 -40.14 34.22 34.42
N ASN A 749 -41.13 34.17 33.51
CA ASN A 749 -42.28 35.05 33.48
C ASN A 749 -43.48 34.33 34.10
N PHE A 750 -43.95 34.82 35.24
CA PHE A 750 -45.05 34.20 35.97
C PHE A 750 -46.38 34.27 35.22
N THR A 751 -46.55 35.23 34.32
CA THR A 751 -47.74 35.37 33.45
C THR A 751 -47.92 34.19 32.52
N THR A 752 -46.83 33.72 31.92
CA THR A 752 -46.86 32.62 30.94
C THR A 752 -46.61 31.27 31.59
N SER A 753 -45.76 31.23 32.62
CA SER A 753 -45.18 29.97 33.11
C SER A 753 -45.66 29.60 34.51
N GLY A 754 -46.47 30.44 35.17
CA GLY A 754 -46.94 30.18 36.53
C GLY A 754 -45.75 29.91 37.47
N LYS A 755 -45.72 28.73 38.12
CA LYS A 755 -44.59 28.29 38.96
C LYS A 755 -43.70 27.24 38.29
N THR A 756 -43.99 26.85 37.06
CA THR A 756 -43.28 25.78 36.37
C THR A 756 -42.03 26.35 35.73
N SER A 757 -40.85 25.98 36.24
CA SER A 757 -39.56 26.38 35.70
C SER A 757 -38.60 25.19 35.70
N SER A 758 -37.76 25.11 34.65
CA SER A 758 -36.68 24.14 34.54
C SER A 758 -35.39 24.56 35.26
N PHE A 759 -35.34 25.80 35.76
CA PHE A 759 -34.16 26.37 36.43
C PHE A 759 -34.44 26.86 37.84
N TYR A 760 -35.55 27.58 38.05
CA TYR A 760 -35.94 28.04 39.39
C TYR A 760 -36.87 27.03 40.05
N THR A 761 -36.50 26.56 41.25
CA THR A 761 -37.44 25.79 42.06
C THR A 761 -38.30 26.77 42.87
N ILE A 762 -39.57 26.92 42.50
CA ILE A 762 -40.47 27.94 43.05
C ILE A 762 -41.50 27.29 44.00
N THR A 763 -41.47 27.70 45.27
CA THR A 763 -42.46 27.30 46.29
C THR A 763 -43.22 28.53 46.79
N GLY A 764 -44.52 28.40 47.04
CA GLY A 764 -45.41 29.50 47.45
C GLY A 764 -46.73 29.50 46.68
N SER A 765 -47.56 30.55 46.87
CA SER A 765 -48.87 30.68 46.24
C SER A 765 -48.88 31.75 45.14
N MET A 766 -49.56 31.48 44.01
CA MET A 766 -49.82 32.54 43.03
C MET A 766 -50.88 33.48 43.59
N ASN A 767 -50.81 34.76 43.26
CA ASN A 767 -51.88 35.69 43.61
C ASN A 767 -53.12 35.42 42.73
N SER A 768 -54.27 35.22 43.36
CA SER A 768 -55.54 34.96 42.67
C SER A 768 -56.09 36.21 41.96
N THR A 769 -55.59 37.40 42.31
CA THR A 769 -55.90 38.66 41.62
C THR A 769 -54.75 39.06 40.70
N ALA A 770 -55.04 39.17 39.40
CA ALA A 770 -54.09 39.64 38.41
C ALA A 770 -53.59 41.05 38.74
N GLY A 771 -52.33 41.34 38.39
CA GLY A 771 -51.77 42.69 38.42
C GLY A 771 -51.49 43.18 36.99
N SER A 772 -50.77 44.30 36.87
CA SER A 772 -50.25 44.77 35.58
C SER A 772 -48.96 45.54 35.80
N VAL A 773 -47.85 45.03 35.25
CA VAL A 773 -46.54 45.70 35.21
C VAL A 773 -45.95 45.54 33.82
N THR A 774 -45.41 46.63 33.27
CA THR A 774 -44.68 46.59 32.00
C THR A 774 -43.18 46.55 32.25
N TYR A 775 -42.49 45.54 31.73
CA TYR A 775 -41.04 45.41 31.85
C TYR A 775 -40.44 44.79 30.59
N ALA A 776 -39.34 45.37 30.08
CA ALA A 776 -38.67 44.95 28.84
C ALA A 776 -39.62 44.77 27.62
N GLY A 777 -40.64 45.63 27.50
CA GLY A 777 -41.64 45.57 26.42
C GLY A 777 -42.76 44.53 26.62
N LEU A 778 -42.74 43.77 27.72
CA LEU A 778 -43.77 42.79 28.06
C LEU A 778 -44.78 43.36 29.04
N THR A 779 -46.07 43.04 28.87
CA THR A 779 -47.12 43.29 29.87
C THR A 779 -47.31 42.05 30.73
N LEU A 780 -47.00 42.15 32.02
CA LEU A 780 -47.00 41.04 32.98
C LEU A 780 -48.23 41.13 33.88
N THR A 781 -49.02 40.07 33.98
CA THR A 781 -50.31 40.07 34.68
C THR A 781 -50.45 39.04 35.79
N ALA A 782 -49.74 37.90 35.74
CA ALA A 782 -49.73 36.93 36.85
C ALA A 782 -48.51 37.12 37.74
N ARG A 783 -48.72 36.98 39.06
CA ARG A 783 -47.71 37.32 40.08
C ARG A 783 -47.68 36.33 41.24
N LEU A 784 -46.48 35.93 41.65
CA LEU A 784 -46.25 35.08 42.82
C LEU A 784 -46.29 35.91 44.10
N LYS A 785 -47.02 35.44 45.12
CA LYS A 785 -47.00 36.07 46.45
C LYS A 785 -45.68 35.72 47.14
N ILE A 786 -44.88 36.73 47.46
CA ILE A 786 -43.71 36.59 48.33
C ILE A 786 -44.17 36.77 49.77
N GLU A 787 -44.40 35.66 50.47
CA GLU A 787 -44.80 35.59 51.87
C GLU A 787 -43.85 34.67 52.66
N SER A 788 -44.06 34.50 53.97
CA SER A 788 -43.05 33.83 54.83
C SER A 788 -42.79 32.38 54.43
N SER A 789 -43.74 31.72 53.77
CA SER A 789 -43.61 30.36 53.23
C SER A 789 -43.06 30.30 51.80
N THR A 790 -42.82 31.44 51.15
CA THR A 790 -42.35 31.49 49.76
C THR A 790 -40.83 31.41 49.71
N SER A 791 -40.32 30.48 48.91
CA SER A 791 -38.90 30.33 48.62
C SER A 791 -38.67 30.01 47.15
N ILE A 792 -37.68 30.66 46.54
CA ILE A 792 -37.19 30.34 45.20
C ILE A 792 -35.72 29.93 45.31
N THR A 793 -35.38 28.71 44.91
CA THR A 793 -34.00 28.22 44.95
C THR A 793 -33.50 27.89 43.55
N TYR A 794 -32.26 28.26 43.25
CA TYR A 794 -31.60 28.01 41.96
C TYR A 794 -30.09 27.98 42.13
N THR A 795 -29.35 27.36 41.20
CA THR A 795 -27.88 27.28 41.29
C THR A 795 -27.26 27.96 40.07
N THR A 796 -26.32 28.86 40.31
CA THR A 796 -25.55 29.55 39.25
C THR A 796 -24.18 28.93 39.10
N THR A 797 -23.71 28.76 37.88
CA THR A 797 -22.39 28.15 37.59
C THR A 797 -21.27 29.19 37.49
N SER A 798 -21.61 30.46 37.36
CA SER A 798 -20.70 31.60 37.34
C SER A 798 -21.37 32.84 37.97
N SER A 799 -20.61 33.91 38.19
CA SER A 799 -21.17 35.18 38.65
C SER A 799 -22.20 35.71 37.66
N SER A 800 -23.38 36.09 38.16
CA SER A 800 -24.55 36.43 37.35
C SER A 800 -25.26 37.66 37.90
N THR A 801 -26.06 38.31 37.05
CA THR A 801 -26.94 39.42 37.45
C THR A 801 -28.36 38.90 37.60
N LEU A 802 -28.89 38.96 38.82
CA LEU A 802 -30.28 38.65 39.14
C LEU A 802 -31.12 39.91 38.99
N THR A 803 -32.25 39.83 38.28
CA THR A 803 -33.28 40.87 38.25
C THR A 803 -34.63 40.32 38.70
N LEU A 804 -35.30 41.04 39.60
CA LEU A 804 -36.63 40.75 40.11
C LEU A 804 -37.55 41.93 39.87
N VAL A 805 -38.75 41.67 39.33
CA VAL A 805 -39.75 42.71 39.02
C VAL A 805 -41.02 42.47 39.82
N PHE A 806 -41.39 43.45 40.62
CA PHE A 806 -42.57 43.48 41.49
C PHE A 806 -43.59 44.52 41.00
N ASP A 807 -44.66 44.75 41.77
CA ASP A 807 -45.57 45.87 41.55
C ASP A 807 -44.76 47.20 41.49
N SER A 808 -45.07 48.09 40.55
CA SER A 808 -44.24 49.29 40.26
C SER A 808 -44.10 50.28 41.42
N ASN A 809 -45.04 50.25 42.38
CA ASN A 809 -45.00 51.05 43.60
C ASN A 809 -44.34 50.32 44.78
N PHE A 810 -43.82 49.11 44.60
CA PHE A 810 -43.15 48.37 45.66
C PHE A 810 -41.77 48.98 45.96
N THR A 811 -41.60 49.42 47.20
CA THR A 811 -40.34 50.01 47.73
C THR A 811 -39.78 49.21 48.91
N GLY A 812 -40.29 47.99 49.14
CA GLY A 812 -39.86 47.11 50.23
C GLY A 812 -38.59 46.32 49.90
N THR A 813 -38.21 45.40 50.79
CA THR A 813 -37.00 44.58 50.64
C THR A 813 -37.28 43.14 50.24
N ILE A 814 -36.32 42.50 49.59
CA ILE A 814 -36.31 41.06 49.29
C ILE A 814 -34.96 40.48 49.71
N LYS A 815 -34.98 39.27 50.27
CA LYS A 815 -33.76 38.60 50.70
C LYS A 815 -33.26 37.66 49.63
N VAL A 816 -32.03 37.84 49.19
CA VAL A 816 -31.30 36.89 48.35
C VAL A 816 -30.12 36.38 49.16
N ASN A 817 -30.04 35.07 49.39
CA ASN A 817 -29.06 34.44 50.27
C ASN A 817 -29.01 35.07 51.66
N ASN A 818 -30.19 35.39 52.20
CA ASN A 818 -30.39 36.08 53.48
C ASN A 818 -29.87 37.54 53.54
N VAL A 819 -29.37 38.11 52.43
CA VAL A 819 -28.99 39.51 52.29
C VAL A 819 -30.18 40.32 51.76
N SER A 820 -30.52 41.45 52.40
CA SER A 820 -31.68 42.26 52.02
C SER A 820 -31.34 43.28 50.94
N TYR A 821 -32.14 43.29 49.87
CA TYR A 821 -32.07 44.25 48.76
C TYR A 821 -33.38 45.05 48.69
N THR A 822 -33.30 46.37 48.62
CA THR A 822 -34.46 47.27 48.53
C THR A 822 -34.86 47.50 47.07
N ALA A 823 -36.15 47.38 46.77
CA ALA A 823 -36.68 47.64 45.44
C ALA A 823 -36.71 49.16 45.13
N SER A 824 -36.33 49.52 43.91
CA SER A 824 -36.49 50.86 43.35
C SER A 824 -37.47 50.77 42.18
N ALA A 825 -38.58 51.50 42.26
CA ALA A 825 -39.69 51.43 41.30
C ALA A 825 -40.17 49.98 41.01
N GLY A 826 -40.23 49.14 42.05
CA GLY A 826 -40.61 47.74 41.93
C GLY A 826 -39.52 46.81 41.38
N ILE A 827 -38.28 47.27 41.15
CA ILE A 827 -37.20 46.44 40.59
C ILE A 827 -36.08 46.25 41.61
N VAL A 828 -35.59 45.02 41.73
CA VAL A 828 -34.36 44.67 42.44
C VAL A 828 -33.38 44.06 41.45
N THR A 829 -32.15 44.58 41.44
CA THR A 829 -31.03 44.00 40.67
C THR A 829 -29.86 43.73 41.62
N ALA A 830 -29.26 42.54 41.53
CA ALA A 830 -28.15 42.13 42.38
C ALA A 830 -27.15 41.25 41.63
N THR A 831 -25.86 41.45 41.89
CA THR A 831 -24.81 40.54 41.41
C THR A 831 -24.70 39.35 42.38
N ILE A 832 -24.82 38.15 41.83
CA ILE A 832 -24.88 36.89 42.57
C ILE A 832 -23.72 36.01 42.15
N ALA A 833 -22.92 35.56 43.13
CA ALA A 833 -21.79 34.66 42.89
C ALA A 833 -22.27 33.27 42.40
N ALA A 834 -21.34 32.50 41.84
CA ALA A 834 -21.61 31.10 41.52
C ALA A 834 -21.94 30.29 42.78
N GLY A 835 -22.93 29.41 42.70
CA GLY A 835 -23.36 28.55 43.81
C GLY A 835 -24.88 28.47 43.93
N THR A 836 -25.35 27.80 44.98
CA THR A 836 -26.78 27.70 45.27
C THR A 836 -27.29 28.98 45.91
N ASN A 837 -28.36 29.52 45.33
CA ASN A 837 -28.98 30.79 45.69
C ASN A 837 -30.42 30.58 46.11
N THR A 838 -30.87 31.37 47.09
CA THR A 838 -32.21 31.30 47.67
C THR A 838 -32.81 32.69 47.82
N ILE A 839 -34.00 32.90 47.26
CA ILE A 839 -34.77 34.14 47.37
C ILE A 839 -35.94 33.92 48.31
N THR A 840 -36.03 34.74 49.35
CA THR A 840 -37.06 34.66 50.39
C THR A 840 -37.57 36.05 50.77
N LYS A 841 -38.65 36.08 51.55
CA LYS A 841 -39.31 37.31 51.96
C LYS A 841 -38.38 38.23 52.76
N GLY A 842 -38.22 39.47 52.30
CA GLY A 842 -37.87 40.62 53.14
C GLY A 842 -39.15 41.31 53.60
N SER A 843 -39.93 41.81 52.65
CA SER A 843 -41.27 42.39 52.78
C SER A 843 -42.28 41.55 52.00
N VAL A 844 -43.58 41.66 52.34
CA VAL A 844 -44.62 41.05 51.51
C VAL A 844 -44.63 41.74 50.15
N ALA A 845 -44.53 40.98 49.06
CA ALA A 845 -44.45 41.51 47.70
C ALA A 845 -45.17 40.60 46.70
N ASN A 846 -45.44 41.09 45.50
CA ASN A 846 -45.91 40.25 44.38
C ASN A 846 -44.89 40.27 43.24
N LEU A 847 -44.26 39.14 42.96
CA LEU A 847 -43.21 38.99 41.95
C LEU A 847 -43.83 38.58 40.60
N PHE A 848 -43.55 39.35 39.54
CA PHE A 848 -44.04 39.10 38.18
C PHE A 848 -43.00 38.45 37.27
N TYR A 849 -41.71 38.70 37.52
CA TYR A 849 -40.64 38.28 36.63
C TYR A 849 -39.32 38.11 37.39
N ILE A 850 -38.57 37.07 37.04
CA ILE A 850 -37.21 36.82 37.51
C ILE A 850 -36.29 36.48 36.32
N SER A 851 -35.11 37.10 36.26
CA SER A 851 -34.05 36.70 35.33
C SER A 851 -32.70 36.56 36.01
N THR A 852 -31.91 35.59 35.55
CA THR A 852 -30.52 35.37 35.94
C THR A 852 -29.68 35.40 34.68
N GLU A 853 -28.87 36.45 34.55
CA GLU A 853 -28.08 36.72 33.35
C GLU A 853 -26.59 36.51 33.64
N TYR A 854 -25.95 35.63 32.86
CA TYR A 854 -24.52 35.39 32.93
C TYR A 854 -23.77 36.40 32.06
N SER A 855 -22.66 36.92 32.59
CA SER A 855 -21.88 37.98 31.93
C SER A 855 -21.33 37.47 30.58
N GLY A 856 -21.90 37.91 29.45
CA GLY A 856 -21.34 37.66 28.11
C GLY A 856 -22.25 37.07 27.02
N SER A 857 -23.58 37.06 27.17
CA SER A 857 -24.49 36.49 26.15
C SER A 857 -25.39 37.55 25.49
N THR A 858 -25.21 37.81 24.19
CA THR A 858 -26.16 38.60 23.38
C THR A 858 -27.31 37.74 22.85
N LEU A 859 -28.52 38.30 22.86
CA LEU A 859 -29.77 37.65 22.43
C LEU A 859 -29.80 37.42 20.91
N ARG A 860 -30.08 36.19 20.45
CA ARG A 860 -30.52 35.90 19.08
C ARG A 860 -31.97 35.44 19.08
N MET A 861 -32.83 36.21 18.42
CA MET A 861 -34.22 35.83 18.14
C MET A 861 -34.32 34.78 17.04
N ALA A 862 -35.32 33.92 17.19
CA ALA A 862 -35.66 32.83 16.28
C ALA A 862 -36.03 33.33 14.87
N LYS A 863 -35.56 32.62 13.84
CA LYS A 863 -36.10 32.72 12.48
C LYS A 863 -36.63 31.36 12.02
N THR A 864 -37.77 31.45 11.37
CA THR A 864 -38.72 30.44 10.92
C THR A 864 -38.14 29.45 9.90
N THR A 865 -38.67 28.23 10.00
CA THR A 865 -38.50 27.05 9.15
C THR A 865 -38.86 27.28 7.68
N GLU A 866 -38.06 26.78 6.75
CA GLU A 866 -38.51 26.25 5.45
C GLU A 866 -37.70 25.00 5.05
N LYS A 867 -38.33 24.18 4.21
CA LYS A 867 -38.16 22.74 3.97
C LYS A 867 -36.90 22.32 3.20
N GLU A 868 -36.61 21.03 3.38
CA GLU A 868 -35.57 20.17 2.80
C GLU A 868 -35.47 20.17 1.27
N GLU A 869 -34.22 20.12 0.78
CA GLU A 869 -33.82 19.26 -0.33
C GLU A 869 -32.57 18.47 0.08
N THR A 870 -32.64 17.16 -0.10
CA THR A 870 -31.60 16.18 0.22
C THR A 870 -30.45 16.25 -0.79
N VAL A 871 -29.27 16.68 -0.34
CA VAL A 871 -27.98 16.46 -1.02
C VAL A 871 -27.19 15.50 -0.15
N GLU A 872 -26.84 14.32 -0.67
CA GLU A 872 -25.85 13.46 -0.02
C GLU A 872 -24.51 14.21 0.05
N SER A 873 -24.18 14.74 1.22
CA SER A 873 -22.89 15.35 1.49
C SER A 873 -21.80 14.27 1.50
N SER A 874 -20.71 14.48 0.75
CA SER A 874 -19.46 13.72 0.86
C SER A 874 -19.05 13.57 2.34
N LYS A 875 -18.95 12.34 2.84
CA LYS A 875 -18.45 12.09 4.19
C LYS A 875 -16.93 12.25 4.22
N VAL A 876 -16.40 13.05 5.13
CA VAL A 876 -14.94 13.17 5.38
C VAL A 876 -14.43 11.86 5.99
N LEU A 877 -13.40 11.29 5.36
CA LEU A 877 -12.74 10.03 5.73
C LEU A 877 -11.22 10.23 5.81
N LEU A 878 -10.53 9.32 6.50
CA LEU A 878 -9.09 9.21 6.57
C LEU A 878 -8.58 8.13 5.60
N TYR A 879 -7.57 8.44 4.80
CA TYR A 879 -6.97 7.53 3.82
C TYR A 879 -5.45 7.71 3.74
N PRO A 880 -4.65 6.75 3.23
CA PRO A 880 -5.02 5.40 2.84
C PRO A 880 -5.42 4.56 4.06
N ASN A 881 -6.34 3.64 3.86
CA ASN A 881 -6.71 2.64 4.84
C ASN A 881 -6.77 1.27 4.16
N PRO A 882 -5.77 0.38 4.32
CA PRO A 882 -4.72 0.42 5.34
C PRO A 882 -3.66 1.52 5.16
N THR A 883 -3.17 2.09 6.25
CA THR A 883 -2.07 3.06 6.29
C THR A 883 -0.75 2.40 6.72
N ARG A 884 0.38 2.87 6.18
CA ARG A 884 1.71 2.59 6.74
C ARG A 884 2.14 3.77 7.59
N ASP A 885 2.34 4.94 7.00
CA ASP A 885 3.08 5.98 7.74
C ASP A 885 2.25 7.24 7.97
N THR A 886 1.20 7.50 7.19
CA THR A 886 0.40 8.75 7.29
C THR A 886 -1.04 8.52 6.80
N LEU A 887 -2.00 9.18 7.43
CA LEU A 887 -3.40 9.30 7.00
C LEU A 887 -3.69 10.72 6.52
N TYR A 888 -4.65 10.91 5.63
CA TYR A 888 -5.05 12.16 4.98
C TYR A 888 -6.56 12.30 5.02
N LEU A 889 -7.06 13.53 5.07
CA LEU A 889 -8.51 13.80 5.03
C LEU A 889 -9.01 13.81 3.57
N SER A 890 -10.06 13.03 3.28
CA SER A 890 -10.62 12.83 1.92
C SER A 890 -11.25 14.08 1.30
N ASP A 891 -11.53 15.10 2.10
CA ASP A 891 -12.04 16.38 1.65
C ASP A 891 -11.45 17.48 2.54
N SER A 892 -10.51 18.24 1.99
CA SER A 892 -9.81 19.33 2.68
C SER A 892 -10.65 20.61 2.80
N ASN A 893 -11.80 20.69 2.12
CA ASN A 893 -12.69 21.84 2.16
C ASN A 893 -13.70 21.77 3.32
N GLN A 894 -13.87 20.61 3.96
CA GLN A 894 -14.66 20.51 5.18
C GLN A 894 -13.84 20.92 6.41
N GLN A 895 -14.44 21.76 7.27
CA GLN A 895 -13.80 22.24 8.49
C GLN A 895 -13.72 21.12 9.55
N VAL A 896 -12.64 20.32 9.48
CA VAL A 896 -12.27 19.35 10.52
C VAL A 896 -11.65 20.11 11.69
N GLU A 897 -12.27 19.97 12.85
CA GLU A 897 -11.87 20.65 14.09
C GLU A 897 -10.83 19.83 14.86
N LYS A 898 -10.94 18.50 14.83
CA LYS A 898 -10.00 17.60 15.52
C LYS A 898 -10.13 16.17 15.00
N VAL A 899 -9.05 15.41 14.95
CA VAL A 899 -9.07 13.96 14.75
C VAL A 899 -8.41 13.27 15.94
N VAL A 900 -9.02 12.19 16.44
CA VAL A 900 -8.47 11.40 17.56
C VAL A 900 -8.37 9.94 17.14
N LEU A 901 -7.16 9.38 17.21
CA LEU A 901 -6.91 7.95 16.99
C LEU A 901 -6.86 7.23 18.34
N TYR A 902 -7.63 6.15 18.43
CA TYR A 902 -7.66 5.24 19.56
C TYR A 902 -7.06 3.90 19.13
N ASN A 903 -6.24 3.27 19.97
CA ASN A 903 -5.93 1.85 19.77
C ASN A 903 -7.14 0.97 20.11
N ILE A 904 -7.06 -0.34 19.87
CA ILE A 904 -8.13 -1.30 20.20
C ILE A 904 -8.50 -1.35 21.69
N SER A 905 -7.62 -0.87 22.58
CA SER A 905 -7.89 -0.75 24.03
C SER A 905 -8.63 0.53 24.40
N GLY A 906 -9.00 1.37 23.41
CA GLY A 906 -9.70 2.64 23.63
C GLY A 906 -8.80 3.76 24.15
N THR A 907 -7.48 3.56 24.19
CA THR A 907 -6.53 4.61 24.59
C THR A 907 -6.27 5.54 23.42
N VAL A 908 -6.36 6.84 23.64
CA VAL A 908 -5.94 7.84 22.65
C VAL A 908 -4.45 7.69 22.41
N VAL A 909 -4.08 7.27 21.20
CA VAL A 909 -2.68 7.13 20.77
C VAL A 909 -2.22 8.34 19.97
N LYS A 910 -3.14 9.10 19.38
CA LYS A 910 -2.84 10.36 18.69
C LYS A 910 -4.04 11.29 18.68
N THR A 911 -3.81 12.58 18.89
CA THR A 911 -4.81 13.64 18.68
C THR A 911 -4.22 14.69 17.76
N VAL A 912 -4.97 15.06 16.73
CA VAL A 912 -4.59 16.09 15.76
C VAL A 912 -5.64 17.18 15.79
N GLN A 913 -5.22 18.43 16.00
CA GLN A 913 -6.10 19.59 16.13
C GLN A 913 -6.41 20.20 14.75
N LYS A 914 -7.29 21.22 14.73
CA LYS A 914 -7.74 21.95 13.54
C LYS A 914 -6.58 22.41 12.64
N GLY A 915 -6.78 22.33 11.32
CA GLY A 915 -5.91 22.96 10.31
C GLY A 915 -4.82 22.05 9.72
N ILE A 916 -4.87 20.74 9.94
CA ILE A 916 -3.88 19.79 9.42
C ILE A 916 -4.52 18.84 8.40
N GLN A 917 -3.87 18.67 7.23
CA GLN A 917 -4.35 17.84 6.12
C GLN A 917 -3.90 16.38 6.19
N SER A 918 -2.90 16.07 7.03
CA SER A 918 -2.33 14.74 7.22
C SER A 918 -2.07 14.38 8.69
N ILE A 919 -2.04 13.10 9.01
CA ILE A 919 -1.86 12.54 10.35
C ILE A 919 -0.78 11.48 10.24
N ASP A 920 0.43 11.80 10.70
CA ASP A 920 1.52 10.84 10.80
C ASP A 920 1.12 9.67 11.74
N THR A 921 1.48 8.45 11.38
CA THR A 921 1.21 7.23 12.14
C THR A 921 2.45 6.34 12.28
N ASN A 922 3.66 6.81 11.92
CA ASN A 922 4.90 6.03 12.01
C ASN A 922 5.18 5.49 13.42
N GLY A 923 4.79 6.22 14.46
CA GLY A 923 4.95 5.79 15.86
C GLY A 923 3.92 4.77 16.35
N LEU A 924 2.94 4.39 15.52
CA LEU A 924 1.91 3.42 15.87
C LEU A 924 2.35 2.02 15.47
N ILE A 925 2.19 1.05 16.38
CA ILE A 925 2.46 -0.36 16.07
C ILE A 925 1.46 -0.87 15.01
N PRO A 926 1.84 -1.82 14.13
CA PRO A 926 0.90 -2.49 13.22
C PRO A 926 -0.31 -3.04 13.97
N GLY A 927 -1.51 -2.77 13.47
CA GLY A 927 -2.76 -3.13 14.15
C GLY A 927 -3.96 -2.33 13.69
N THR A 928 -5.11 -2.59 14.32
CA THR A 928 -6.34 -1.84 14.06
C THR A 928 -6.45 -0.66 15.03
N TYR A 929 -6.92 0.48 14.54
CA TYR A 929 -7.15 1.71 15.30
C TYR A 929 -8.55 2.23 14.96
N LEU A 930 -9.16 2.98 15.87
CA LEU A 930 -10.41 3.71 15.62
C LEU A 930 -10.10 5.20 15.53
N ALA A 931 -10.46 5.84 14.44
CA ALA A 931 -10.38 7.28 14.27
C ALA A 931 -11.74 7.93 14.55
N LYS A 932 -11.74 9.02 15.30
CA LYS A 932 -12.90 9.90 15.49
C LYS A 932 -12.57 11.30 14.97
N ILE A 933 -13.28 11.71 13.93
CA ILE A 933 -13.09 12.96 13.18
C ILE A 933 -14.21 13.91 13.62
N TYR A 934 -13.85 15.02 14.25
CA TYR A 934 -14.77 16.08 14.66
C TYR A 934 -14.81 17.15 13.57
N THR A 935 -16.00 17.48 13.11
CA THR A 935 -16.28 18.57 12.17
C THR A 935 -17.27 19.54 12.81
N ALA A 936 -17.44 20.73 12.21
CA ALA A 936 -18.43 21.70 12.65
C ALA A 936 -19.88 21.15 12.68
N ASN A 937 -20.15 20.05 11.96
CA ASN A 937 -21.47 19.44 11.83
C ASN A 937 -21.64 18.14 12.66
N GLY A 938 -20.61 17.69 13.40
CA GLY A 938 -20.70 16.48 14.23
C GLY A 938 -19.40 15.67 14.27
N ALA A 939 -19.47 14.40 14.69
CA ALA A 939 -18.32 13.51 14.73
C ALA A 939 -18.54 12.23 13.89
N ILE A 940 -17.54 11.86 13.10
CA ILE A 940 -17.51 10.68 12.24
C ILE A 940 -16.50 9.68 12.81
N ASN A 941 -16.87 8.39 12.86
CA ASN A 941 -15.96 7.32 13.29
C ASN A 941 -15.52 6.48 12.09
N GLN A 942 -14.25 6.08 12.06
CA GLN A 942 -13.69 5.24 11.00
C GLN A 942 -12.64 4.27 11.55
N THR A 943 -12.70 3.00 11.13
CA THR A 943 -11.67 2.01 11.46
C THR A 943 -10.45 2.19 10.56
N ILE A 944 -9.25 2.20 11.13
CA ILE A 944 -7.96 2.34 10.44
C ILE A 944 -7.12 1.08 10.66
N LEU A 945 -6.58 0.53 9.58
CA LEU A 945 -5.65 -0.60 9.58
C LEU A 945 -4.23 -0.06 9.39
N LYS A 946 -3.39 -0.13 10.43
CA LYS A 946 -1.96 0.19 10.36
C LYS A 946 -1.19 -1.09 9.99
N LYS A 947 -0.46 -1.05 8.88
CA LYS A 947 0.45 -2.12 8.46
C LYS A 947 1.83 -1.98 9.08
#